data_AF-A0A9P3PF06-F1
#
_entry.id   AF-A0A9P3PF06-F1
#
_cell.length_a   1.000
_cell.length_b   1.000
_cell.length_c   1.000
_cell.angle_alpha   90.00
_cell.angle_beta   90.00
_cell.angle_gamma   90.00
#
_symmetry.space_group_name_H-M   'P 1'
#
loop_
_entity.id
_entity.type
_entity.pdbx_description
1 polymer ?
#
loop_
_entity_poly.entity_id
_entity_poly.type
_entity_poly.pdbx_seq_one_letter_code
_entity_poly.pdbx_strand_id
1 'polypeptide(L)'
;MPMLADPSRKYKPYTPLNLQNRQWPSKTFTKVPIWLSTDLRDGNQALANPMTIEQKTTFFRQLVKCGVKQIEVAYPAASDTDFQFVRGLVENNEIPDDVWIQVLTPAREDLIRRTVDAVAGAKKAILHMYNATSPTFREVVFRNSKEETIALAVKHTKIARQLTEECTAKYGTQFIYEYSPETFTQTEPEVALEVCEAVKAAWGKAGTGDDRIIFNLPSTVEIAPPNHYADQIENFCNNISEREKVIVSLHPHNDRGTGIASAELGMLAGGDRVEGCLFGNGERTGNVDLVNLALNLYTQGIHPALDFSDIQSVIDVVTQCNDLPVHPRHPYAGELVYTAFSGSHQDAIKKGFEAQKIAHAAAAAKGEPQYWNIPYLPIDPADLGQTYEAVIRVNSQSGKGGIAYLIKQHLHLDLPRKLQIAFYQVIQGISDREAREMTVDDITTAFRKTYHYGGAKYQGRLALRNFKISTEGTPDPSESDEPADETRHFDGTLSVDGTYRVIRGDGNGPLSSLLDALRTHLDIDLVIREYSEHSINEGTDAKAASYVELVPAGDRKSSQSWWGVGVDSDIAGSGLRAVLSAVNSAIGDRVLPELKLSVGFNARSGQADVATAIVNSLGLELPRRFQSSFFEVVQRQARDAGGQISYEAVTELFQKTYGFNAEGASAKIALKSHKLKQLSEGRRQLTGEFLFSGEPRTIIGEGNGPLSSVLAALHTQIEGTLAIREYSEHSIGEGAEVVAASYVELVYELAGAKKQTAWGVATDADITASGINAVLSAANRLDVILKQRN
;
A
#
# COMPACT_ATOMS: atom_id res chain seq x y z
N MET A 1 -39.87 -21.22 -25.39
CA MET A 1 -39.04 -20.05 -25.04
C MET A 1 -39.62 -19.42 -23.78
N PRO A 2 -38.81 -19.08 -22.77
CA PRO A 2 -39.30 -18.49 -21.52
C PRO A 2 -39.77 -17.03 -21.67
N MET A 3 -39.29 -16.30 -22.69
CA MET A 3 -39.75 -14.94 -23.00
C MET A 3 -41.02 -14.97 -23.87
N LEU A 4 -42.06 -14.24 -23.45
CA LEU A 4 -43.31 -14.11 -24.21
C LEU A 4 -43.07 -13.33 -25.50
N ALA A 5 -43.52 -13.88 -26.64
CA ALA A 5 -43.49 -13.17 -27.92
C ALA A 5 -44.44 -11.96 -27.94
N ASP A 6 -45.59 -12.08 -27.28
CA ASP A 6 -46.54 -10.99 -27.06
C ASP A 6 -46.85 -10.85 -25.56
N PRO A 7 -46.14 -9.96 -24.85
CA PRO A 7 -46.36 -9.73 -23.43
C PRO A 7 -47.66 -8.97 -23.12
N SER A 8 -48.29 -8.32 -24.11
CA SER A 8 -49.50 -7.49 -23.88
C SER A 8 -50.70 -8.29 -23.41
N ARG A 9 -50.71 -9.61 -23.68
CA ARG A 9 -51.75 -10.54 -23.20
C ARG A 9 -51.62 -10.87 -21.72
N LYS A 10 -50.47 -10.61 -21.09
CA LYS A 10 -50.20 -10.91 -19.68
C LYS A 10 -50.04 -9.65 -18.83
N TYR A 11 -49.35 -8.63 -19.33
CA TYR A 11 -49.05 -7.42 -18.57
C TYR A 11 -49.90 -6.25 -19.04
N LYS A 12 -50.64 -5.63 -18.12
CA LYS A 12 -51.40 -4.41 -18.39
C LYS A 12 -50.48 -3.18 -18.18
N PRO A 13 -50.53 -2.17 -19.06
CA PRO A 13 -49.85 -0.89 -18.81
C PRO A 13 -50.37 -0.23 -17.53
N TYR A 14 -49.51 0.53 -16.85
CA TYR A 14 -49.95 1.42 -15.77
C TYR A 14 -50.91 2.48 -16.32
N THR A 15 -51.78 3.02 -15.47
CA THR A 15 -52.72 4.08 -15.84
C THR A 15 -52.17 5.42 -15.36
N PRO A 16 -51.70 6.32 -16.26
CA PRO A 16 -51.20 7.63 -15.86
C PRO A 16 -52.29 8.48 -15.20
N LEU A 17 -51.91 9.25 -14.19
CA LEU A 17 -52.80 10.25 -13.60
C LEU A 17 -52.94 11.44 -14.57
N ASN A 18 -54.17 11.91 -14.79
CA ASN A 18 -54.43 13.07 -15.64
C ASN A 18 -54.25 14.40 -14.88
N LEU A 19 -53.02 14.68 -14.44
CA LEU A 19 -52.67 15.92 -13.72
C LEU A 19 -52.23 17.02 -14.70
N GLN A 20 -53.20 17.80 -15.19
CA GLN A 20 -52.98 18.81 -16.26
C GLN A 20 -51.97 19.91 -15.87
N ASN A 21 -51.95 20.33 -14.61
CA ASN A 21 -51.16 21.46 -14.12
C ASN A 21 -50.09 21.04 -13.11
N ARG A 22 -49.40 19.92 -13.35
CA ARG A 22 -48.30 19.48 -12.46
C ARG A 22 -47.24 20.57 -12.31
N GLN A 23 -46.79 20.81 -11.09
CA GLN A 23 -45.82 21.87 -10.74
C GLN A 23 -44.43 21.33 -10.43
N TRP A 24 -44.30 20.06 -10.03
CA TRP A 24 -43.01 19.44 -9.68
C TRP A 24 -41.90 19.59 -10.73
N PRO A 25 -42.16 19.55 -12.07
CA PRO A 25 -41.07 19.65 -13.05
C PRO A 25 -40.35 21.01 -13.06
N SER A 26 -40.99 22.05 -12.53
CA SER A 26 -40.45 23.42 -12.51
C SER A 26 -39.84 23.81 -11.15
N LYS A 27 -39.83 22.89 -10.18
CA LYS A 27 -39.31 23.14 -8.83
C LYS A 27 -37.87 22.65 -8.71
N THR A 28 -37.13 23.26 -7.80
CA THR A 28 -35.79 22.84 -7.38
C THR A 28 -35.77 22.58 -5.88
N PHE A 29 -34.77 21.84 -5.39
CA PHE A 29 -34.60 21.62 -3.96
C PHE A 29 -34.32 22.94 -3.25
N THR A 30 -35.16 23.25 -2.27
CA THR A 30 -35.03 24.45 -1.41
C THR A 30 -34.91 24.09 0.07
N LYS A 31 -35.14 22.83 0.41
CA LYS A 31 -35.13 22.29 1.77
C LYS A 31 -34.65 20.85 1.74
N VAL A 32 -34.01 20.43 2.83
CA VAL A 32 -33.61 19.05 3.09
C VAL A 32 -34.83 18.27 3.59
N PRO A 33 -35.09 17.03 3.12
CA PRO A 33 -36.14 16.20 3.67
C PRO A 33 -35.87 15.82 5.13
N ILE A 34 -36.92 15.40 5.82
CA ILE A 34 -36.74 14.59 7.03
C ILE A 34 -36.28 13.20 6.57
N TRP A 35 -35.14 12.74 7.10
CA TRP A 35 -34.63 11.41 6.81
C TRP A 35 -35.13 10.40 7.83
N LEU A 36 -35.67 9.28 7.36
CA LEU A 36 -35.82 8.08 8.16
C LEU A 36 -35.05 6.91 7.54
N SER A 37 -34.24 6.25 8.36
CA SER A 37 -33.64 4.95 8.03
C SER A 37 -34.56 3.80 8.42
N THR A 38 -34.80 2.88 7.49
CA THR A 38 -35.51 1.61 7.69
C THR A 38 -34.58 0.39 7.75
N ASP A 39 -33.26 0.59 7.84
CA ASP A 39 -32.25 -0.47 7.76
C ASP A 39 -32.47 -1.59 8.79
N LEU A 40 -32.83 -1.24 10.03
CA LEU A 40 -32.98 -2.17 11.14
C LEU A 40 -34.29 -2.99 11.12
N ARG A 41 -35.25 -2.60 10.27
CA ARG A 41 -36.53 -3.29 10.09
C ARG A 41 -36.68 -3.80 8.66
N ASP A 42 -36.84 -2.90 7.69
CA ASP A 42 -37.09 -3.25 6.29
C ASP A 42 -35.85 -3.80 5.60
N GLY A 43 -34.67 -3.23 5.88
CA GLY A 43 -33.40 -3.78 5.44
C GLY A 43 -33.13 -5.15 6.07
N ASN A 44 -33.29 -5.25 7.39
CA ASN A 44 -33.02 -6.47 8.15
C ASN A 44 -33.91 -7.66 7.74
N GLN A 45 -35.20 -7.44 7.47
CA GLN A 45 -36.10 -8.54 7.07
C GLN A 45 -35.77 -9.11 5.68
N ALA A 46 -35.11 -8.33 4.83
CA ALA A 46 -34.72 -8.73 3.48
C ALA A 46 -33.42 -9.56 3.45
N LEU A 47 -32.73 -9.69 4.59
CA LEU A 47 -31.49 -10.46 4.68
C LEU A 47 -31.79 -11.96 4.74
N ALA A 48 -30.95 -12.76 4.07
CA ALA A 48 -31.00 -14.21 4.21
C ALA A 48 -30.75 -14.66 5.65
N ASN A 49 -29.82 -13.97 6.33
CA ASN A 49 -29.52 -14.13 7.75
C ASN A 49 -29.85 -12.80 8.46
N PRO A 50 -30.96 -12.71 9.21
CA PRO A 50 -31.28 -11.51 9.96
C PRO A 50 -30.18 -11.14 10.97
N MET A 51 -30.01 -9.85 11.22
CA MET A 51 -29.04 -9.32 12.17
C MET A 51 -29.28 -9.85 13.58
N THR A 52 -28.18 -10.14 14.27
CA THR A 52 -28.16 -10.31 15.73
C THR A 52 -28.43 -8.98 16.45
N ILE A 53 -28.79 -9.03 17.74
CA ILE A 53 -28.97 -7.82 18.56
C ILE A 53 -27.71 -6.95 18.54
N GLU A 54 -26.51 -7.56 18.61
CA GLU A 54 -25.25 -6.83 18.61
C GLU A 54 -24.97 -6.11 17.28
N GLN A 55 -25.26 -6.76 16.14
CA GLN A 55 -25.22 -6.13 14.82
C GLN A 55 -26.24 -4.99 14.73
N LYS A 56 -27.47 -5.20 15.19
CA LYS A 56 -28.50 -4.15 15.23
C LYS A 56 -28.08 -2.94 16.06
N THR A 57 -27.50 -3.16 17.25
CA THR A 57 -26.97 -2.08 18.09
C THR A 57 -25.82 -1.35 17.43
N THR A 58 -24.92 -2.07 16.77
CA THR A 58 -23.80 -1.48 16.02
C THR A 58 -24.31 -0.59 14.88
N PHE A 59 -25.25 -1.09 14.08
CA PHE A 59 -25.86 -0.36 12.98
C PHE A 59 -26.65 0.86 13.50
N PHE A 60 -27.44 0.71 14.57
CA PHE A 60 -28.15 1.83 15.20
C PHE A 60 -27.21 2.98 15.59
N ARG A 61 -26.09 2.66 16.24
CA ARG A 61 -25.08 3.67 16.60
C ARG A 61 -24.45 4.32 15.37
N GLN A 62 -24.24 3.56 14.29
CA GLN A 62 -23.74 4.11 13.03
C GLN A 62 -24.75 5.08 12.40
N LEU A 63 -26.05 4.77 12.39
CA LEU A 63 -27.11 5.67 11.90
C LEU A 63 -27.16 6.98 12.70
N VAL A 64 -27.07 6.88 14.03
CA VAL A 64 -26.98 8.04 14.92
C VAL A 64 -25.73 8.87 14.62
N LYS A 65 -24.57 8.22 14.42
CA LYS A 65 -23.29 8.87 14.06
C LYS A 65 -23.41 9.61 12.72
N CYS A 66 -24.06 9.02 11.72
CA CYS A 66 -24.36 9.67 10.43
C CYS A 66 -25.35 10.84 10.55
N GLY A 67 -25.98 11.05 11.71
CA GLY A 67 -26.90 12.17 11.95
C GLY A 67 -28.38 11.85 11.71
N VAL A 68 -28.76 10.60 11.46
CA VAL A 68 -30.16 10.22 11.23
C VAL A 68 -30.97 10.44 12.51
N LYS A 69 -32.09 11.16 12.40
CA LYS A 69 -32.94 11.55 13.55
C LYS A 69 -34.22 10.75 13.70
N GLN A 70 -34.63 10.01 12.66
CA GLN A 70 -35.74 9.08 12.74
C GLN A 70 -35.27 7.71 12.25
N ILE A 71 -35.43 6.68 13.07
CA ILE A 71 -34.86 5.35 12.79
C ILE A 71 -35.92 4.29 13.07
N GLU A 72 -36.34 3.55 12.05
CA GLU A 72 -37.23 2.41 12.22
C GLU A 72 -36.45 1.19 12.69
N VAL A 73 -36.57 0.90 13.98
CA VAL A 73 -35.68 -0.04 14.69
C VAL A 73 -36.12 -1.49 14.60
N ALA A 74 -37.43 -1.75 14.44
CA ALA A 74 -37.96 -3.11 14.52
C ALA A 74 -39.43 -3.22 14.10
N TYR A 75 -39.87 -4.47 13.90
CA TYR A 75 -41.27 -4.87 14.01
C TYR A 75 -41.44 -5.75 15.26
N PRO A 76 -41.53 -5.13 16.46
CA PRO A 76 -41.39 -5.83 17.75
C PRO A 76 -42.51 -6.82 18.07
N ALA A 77 -43.67 -6.71 17.42
CA ALA A 77 -44.74 -7.69 17.59
C ALA A 77 -44.57 -8.95 16.74
N ALA A 78 -43.69 -8.94 15.74
CA ALA A 78 -43.44 -10.11 14.88
C ALA A 78 -42.42 -11.10 15.45
N SER A 79 -41.50 -10.66 16.32
CA SER A 79 -40.45 -11.51 16.88
C SER A 79 -40.02 -11.05 18.28
N ASP A 80 -39.70 -12.01 19.16
CA ASP A 80 -39.14 -11.73 20.48
C ASP A 80 -37.77 -11.03 20.38
N THR A 81 -36.95 -11.36 19.38
CA THR A 81 -35.64 -10.72 19.17
C THR A 81 -35.79 -9.21 18.93
N ASP A 82 -36.75 -8.84 18.08
CA ASP A 82 -37.05 -7.44 17.77
C ASP A 82 -37.61 -6.71 18.98
N PHE A 83 -38.50 -7.37 19.75
CA PHE A 83 -38.99 -6.84 21.01
C PHE A 83 -37.85 -6.57 21.99
N GLN A 84 -36.97 -7.55 22.21
CA GLN A 84 -35.84 -7.41 23.14
C GLN A 84 -34.81 -6.38 22.66
N PHE A 85 -34.60 -6.23 21.35
CA PHE A 85 -33.76 -5.17 20.80
C PHE A 85 -34.31 -3.77 21.16
N VAL A 86 -35.60 -3.53 20.93
CA VAL A 86 -36.24 -2.26 21.30
C VAL A 86 -36.17 -2.01 22.81
N ARG A 87 -36.45 -3.03 23.64
CA ARG A 87 -36.29 -2.92 25.10
C ARG A 87 -34.87 -2.57 25.50
N GLY A 88 -33.88 -3.23 24.90
CA GLY A 88 -32.46 -2.96 25.14
C GLY A 88 -32.08 -1.52 24.81
N LEU A 89 -32.56 -0.95 23.70
CA LEU A 89 -32.30 0.46 23.36
C LEU A 89 -32.87 1.42 24.42
N VAL A 90 -34.08 1.15 24.91
CA VAL A 90 -34.77 1.97 25.91
C VAL A 90 -34.13 1.84 27.29
N GLU A 91 -33.92 0.61 27.76
CA GLU A 91 -33.47 0.30 29.13
C GLU A 91 -31.99 0.65 29.34
N ASN A 92 -31.16 0.53 28.29
CA ASN A 92 -29.75 0.91 28.34
C ASN A 92 -29.52 2.39 27.99
N ASN A 93 -30.57 3.17 27.74
CA ASN A 93 -30.50 4.59 27.37
C ASN A 93 -29.57 4.84 26.16
N GLU A 94 -29.70 4.00 25.13
CA GLU A 94 -28.92 4.10 23.88
C GLU A 94 -29.50 5.15 22.93
N ILE A 95 -30.76 5.56 23.12
CA ILE A 95 -31.48 6.48 22.23
C ILE A 95 -31.17 7.94 22.64
N PRO A 96 -30.53 8.74 21.77
CA PRO A 96 -30.30 10.17 22.05
C PRO A 96 -31.60 10.99 22.12
N ASP A 97 -31.55 12.12 22.82
CA ASP A 97 -32.73 12.96 23.12
C ASP A 97 -33.40 13.60 21.89
N ASP A 98 -32.64 13.76 20.81
CA ASP A 98 -33.09 14.31 19.53
C ASP A 98 -33.47 13.24 18.50
N VAL A 99 -33.41 11.95 18.86
CA VAL A 99 -33.74 10.82 17.98
C VAL A 99 -35.13 10.27 18.31
N TRP A 100 -35.91 10.04 17.26
CA TRP A 100 -37.18 9.32 17.29
C TRP A 100 -36.95 7.88 16.81
N ILE A 101 -37.26 6.90 17.65
CA ILE A 101 -37.32 5.51 17.19
C ILE A 101 -38.70 5.20 16.61
N GLN A 102 -38.76 4.56 15.46
CA GLN A 102 -40.00 4.11 14.81
C GLN A 102 -40.15 2.59 14.96
N VAL A 103 -41.37 2.14 15.21
CA VAL A 103 -41.72 0.72 15.27
C VAL A 103 -42.93 0.43 14.39
N LEU A 104 -42.83 -0.64 13.60
CA LEU A 104 -43.88 -1.06 12.67
C LEU A 104 -44.89 -1.95 13.38
N THR A 105 -46.17 -1.81 13.03
CA THR A 105 -47.24 -2.76 13.38
C THR A 105 -48.30 -2.84 12.29
N PRO A 106 -48.89 -4.01 12.00
CA PRO A 106 -50.06 -4.11 11.17
C PRO A 106 -51.30 -3.64 11.95
N ALA A 107 -52.40 -3.40 11.22
CA ALA A 107 -53.71 -3.08 11.78
C ALA A 107 -54.37 -4.28 12.49
N ARG A 108 -53.79 -4.71 13.63
CA ARG A 108 -54.29 -5.78 14.51
C ARG A 108 -54.07 -5.43 15.97
N GLU A 109 -55.13 -5.47 16.77
CA GLU A 109 -55.11 -4.99 18.16
C GLU A 109 -54.03 -5.64 19.05
N ASP A 110 -53.88 -6.96 18.97
CA ASP A 110 -52.88 -7.72 19.74
C ASP A 110 -51.45 -7.28 19.42
N LEU A 111 -51.17 -7.00 18.14
CA LEU A 111 -49.85 -6.60 17.66
C LEU A 111 -49.57 -5.11 17.94
N ILE A 112 -50.57 -4.25 17.84
CA ILE A 112 -50.44 -2.82 18.20
C ILE A 112 -50.12 -2.69 19.69
N ARG A 113 -50.84 -3.42 20.56
CA ARG A 113 -50.57 -3.43 22.00
C ARG A 113 -49.15 -3.83 22.31
N ARG A 114 -48.70 -4.97 21.76
CA ARG A 114 -47.33 -5.45 21.95
C ARG A 114 -46.29 -4.47 21.41
N THR A 115 -46.58 -3.77 20.32
CA THR A 115 -45.67 -2.77 19.74
C THR A 115 -45.53 -1.53 20.62
N VAL A 116 -46.63 -1.04 21.20
CA VAL A 116 -46.61 0.05 22.19
C VAL A 116 -45.89 -0.37 23.46
N ASP A 117 -46.11 -1.60 23.94
CA ASP A 117 -45.40 -2.14 25.11
C ASP A 117 -43.88 -2.18 24.91
N ALA A 118 -43.40 -2.46 23.69
CA ALA A 118 -41.97 -2.49 23.38
C ALA A 118 -41.29 -1.13 23.59
N VAL A 119 -41.94 -0.03 23.21
CA VAL A 119 -41.37 1.32 23.30
C VAL A 119 -41.69 2.04 24.62
N ALA A 120 -42.42 1.40 25.53
CA ALA A 120 -42.80 1.99 26.82
C ALA A 120 -41.57 2.48 27.62
N GLY A 121 -41.52 3.78 27.92
CA GLY A 121 -40.38 4.41 28.61
C GLY A 121 -39.35 5.05 27.68
N ALA A 122 -39.47 4.88 26.35
CA ALA A 122 -38.73 5.71 25.40
C ALA A 122 -39.17 7.18 25.55
N LYS A 123 -38.26 8.13 25.33
CA LYS A 123 -38.61 9.57 25.35
C LYS A 123 -39.51 9.94 24.17
N LYS A 124 -39.16 9.45 22.98
CA LYS A 124 -39.76 9.78 21.68
C LYS A 124 -39.91 8.53 20.83
N ALA A 125 -41.12 8.24 20.37
CA ALA A 125 -41.42 7.09 19.53
C ALA A 125 -42.38 7.46 18.38
N ILE A 126 -42.18 6.84 17.22
CA ILE A 126 -43.12 6.89 16.09
C ILE A 126 -43.79 5.52 16.01
N LEU A 127 -45.12 5.49 16.12
CA LEU A 127 -45.89 4.27 15.90
C LEU A 127 -46.36 4.24 14.44
N HIS A 128 -45.76 3.35 13.65
CA HIS A 128 -46.10 3.18 12.24
C HIS A 128 -47.08 2.02 12.08
N MET A 129 -48.34 2.34 11.74
CA MET A 129 -49.37 1.35 11.42
C MET A 129 -49.59 1.25 9.91
N TYR A 130 -49.81 0.05 9.39
CA TYR A 130 -50.13 -0.14 7.98
C TYR A 130 -51.20 -1.23 7.73
N ASN A 131 -51.82 -1.13 6.56
CA ASN A 131 -52.55 -2.23 5.91
C ASN A 131 -52.55 -2.03 4.39
N ALA A 132 -52.54 -3.12 3.61
CA ALA A 132 -52.57 -3.00 2.16
C ALA A 132 -53.91 -2.46 1.68
N THR A 133 -53.87 -1.55 0.71
CA THR A 133 -55.07 -0.89 0.18
C THR A 133 -55.33 -1.14 -1.29
N SER A 134 -54.43 -1.75 -2.05
CA SER A 134 -54.62 -1.95 -3.50
C SER A 134 -55.78 -2.92 -3.82
N PRO A 135 -56.43 -2.78 -4.99
CA PRO A 135 -57.50 -3.68 -5.42
C PRO A 135 -57.12 -5.17 -5.34
N THR A 136 -55.91 -5.52 -5.76
CA THR A 136 -55.45 -6.92 -5.73
C THR A 136 -55.39 -7.47 -4.31
N PHE A 137 -54.93 -6.70 -3.33
CA PHE A 137 -54.92 -7.14 -1.94
C PHE A 137 -56.33 -7.24 -1.36
N ARG A 138 -57.20 -6.26 -1.64
CA ARG A 138 -58.60 -6.29 -1.20
C ARG A 138 -59.34 -7.51 -1.75
N GLU A 139 -59.16 -7.82 -3.03
CA GLU A 139 -59.85 -8.93 -3.72
C GLU A 139 -59.28 -10.31 -3.37
N VAL A 140 -57.94 -10.45 -3.34
CA VAL A 140 -57.29 -11.77 -3.30
C VAL A 140 -56.82 -12.14 -1.89
N VAL A 141 -56.27 -11.18 -1.14
CA VAL A 141 -55.64 -11.44 0.16
C VAL A 141 -56.66 -11.32 1.28
N PHE A 142 -57.30 -10.15 1.40
CA PHE A 142 -58.22 -9.86 2.51
C PHE A 142 -59.67 -10.25 2.21
N ARG A 143 -60.03 -10.33 0.92
CA ARG A 143 -61.38 -10.62 0.44
C ARG A 143 -62.43 -9.69 1.07
N ASN A 144 -62.12 -8.40 1.07
CA ASN A 144 -62.92 -7.35 1.70
C ASN A 144 -63.24 -6.22 0.71
N SER A 145 -64.27 -5.44 1.03
CA SER A 145 -64.63 -4.26 0.26
C SER A 145 -63.69 -3.07 0.54
N LYS A 146 -63.80 -2.02 -0.26
CA LYS A 146 -63.13 -0.74 -0.01
C LYS A 146 -63.51 -0.19 1.37
N GLU A 147 -64.81 -0.19 1.67
CA GLU A 147 -65.38 0.34 2.92
C GLU A 147 -64.90 -0.47 4.13
N GLU A 148 -64.83 -1.80 4.01
CA GLU A 148 -64.30 -2.68 5.05
C GLU A 148 -62.80 -2.43 5.29
N THR A 149 -62.03 -2.16 4.24
CA THR A 149 -60.60 -1.80 4.33
C THR A 149 -60.41 -0.47 5.08
N ILE A 150 -61.20 0.55 4.76
CA ILE A 150 -61.15 1.85 5.45
C ILE A 150 -61.60 1.70 6.92
N ALA A 151 -62.68 0.94 7.17
CA ALA A 151 -63.16 0.67 8.52
C ALA A 151 -62.11 -0.07 9.38
N LEU A 152 -61.34 -0.97 8.77
CA LEU A 152 -60.22 -1.65 9.42
C LEU A 152 -59.14 -0.66 9.89
N ALA A 153 -58.70 0.24 9.00
CA ALA A 153 -57.70 1.26 9.31
C ALA A 153 -58.19 2.21 10.40
N VAL A 154 -59.46 2.67 10.32
CA VAL A 154 -60.10 3.54 11.33
C VAL A 154 -60.19 2.87 12.69
N LYS A 155 -60.67 1.61 12.74
CA LYS A 155 -60.80 0.86 14.00
C LYS A 155 -59.47 0.76 14.72
N HIS A 156 -58.42 0.37 14.00
CA HIS A 156 -57.11 0.13 14.60
C HIS A 156 -56.36 1.43 14.90
N THR A 157 -56.60 2.52 14.16
CA THR A 157 -56.10 3.85 14.51
C THR A 157 -56.67 4.33 15.85
N LYS A 158 -57.97 4.10 16.12
CA LYS A 158 -58.57 4.43 17.43
C LYS A 158 -57.93 3.64 18.57
N ILE A 159 -57.61 2.37 18.33
CA ILE A 159 -56.89 1.52 19.30
C ILE A 159 -55.47 2.04 19.52
N ALA A 160 -54.73 2.35 18.45
CA ALA A 160 -53.39 2.94 18.52
C ALA A 160 -53.39 4.24 19.32
N ARG A 161 -54.38 5.12 19.10
CA ARG A 161 -54.59 6.35 19.89
C ARG A 161 -54.77 6.05 21.37
N GLN A 162 -55.68 5.15 21.73
CA GLN A 162 -55.93 4.80 23.11
C GLN A 162 -54.64 4.28 23.80
N LEU A 163 -53.94 3.34 23.15
CA LEU A 163 -52.75 2.71 23.73
C LEU A 163 -51.58 3.68 23.86
N THR A 164 -51.38 4.56 22.88
CA THR A 164 -50.34 5.59 22.95
C THR A 164 -50.65 6.61 24.04
N GLU A 165 -51.91 7.03 24.23
CA GLU A 165 -52.32 7.91 25.33
C GLU A 165 -52.10 7.25 26.71
N GLU A 166 -52.47 5.97 26.86
CA GLU A 166 -52.22 5.19 28.08
C GLU A 166 -50.72 5.09 28.38
N CYS A 167 -49.90 4.82 27.36
CA CYS A 167 -48.45 4.74 27.47
C CYS A 167 -47.81 6.10 27.81
N THR A 168 -48.24 7.19 27.17
CA THR A 168 -47.79 8.56 27.50
C THR A 168 -48.14 8.92 28.94
N ALA A 169 -49.37 8.63 29.39
CA ALA A 169 -49.80 8.93 30.75
C ALA A 169 -48.99 8.15 31.80
N LYS A 170 -48.61 6.91 31.49
CA LYS A 170 -47.90 6.03 32.43
C LYS A 170 -46.38 6.24 32.43
N TYR A 171 -45.77 6.46 31.28
CA TYR A 171 -44.31 6.46 31.10
C TYR A 171 -43.73 7.76 30.55
N GLY A 172 -44.56 8.72 30.14
CA GLY A 172 -44.12 10.00 29.57
C GLY A 172 -43.63 9.92 28.12
N THR A 173 -43.77 8.77 27.46
CA THR A 173 -43.36 8.60 26.05
C THR A 173 -44.17 9.50 25.14
N GLN A 174 -43.48 10.33 24.34
CA GLN A 174 -44.10 11.15 23.30
C GLN A 174 -44.26 10.33 22.02
N PHE A 175 -45.42 10.45 21.37
CA PHE A 175 -45.75 9.69 20.17
C PHE A 175 -46.07 10.60 18.98
N ILE A 176 -45.45 10.28 17.85
CA ILE A 176 -45.95 10.63 16.51
C ILE A 176 -46.61 9.38 15.93
N TYR A 177 -47.70 9.57 15.19
CA TYR A 177 -48.38 8.49 14.51
C TYR A 177 -48.09 8.55 13.01
N GLU A 178 -47.71 7.40 12.45
CA GLU A 178 -47.52 7.21 11.03
C GLU A 178 -48.52 6.17 10.51
N TYR A 179 -49.13 6.45 9.36
CA TYR A 179 -49.96 5.50 8.64
C TYR A 179 -49.52 5.33 7.19
N SER A 180 -49.41 4.07 6.77
CA SER A 180 -49.16 3.71 5.37
C SER A 180 -50.36 2.98 4.74
N PRO A 181 -50.99 3.54 3.69
CA PRO A 181 -51.76 2.75 2.74
C PRO A 181 -50.79 1.89 1.90
N GLU A 182 -50.43 0.72 2.42
CA GLU A 182 -49.44 -0.16 1.78
C GLU A 182 -49.94 -0.61 0.40
N THR A 183 -49.02 -0.78 -0.57
CA THR A 183 -49.31 -0.85 -2.02
C THR A 183 -49.95 0.43 -2.60
N PHE A 184 -49.55 1.60 -2.10
CA PHE A 184 -50.09 2.91 -2.53
C PHE A 184 -50.03 3.13 -4.04
N THR A 185 -48.90 2.81 -4.70
CA THR A 185 -48.74 3.00 -6.16
C THR A 185 -49.75 2.21 -6.99
N GLN A 186 -50.30 1.13 -6.42
CA GLN A 186 -51.32 0.28 -7.05
C GLN A 186 -52.73 0.54 -6.49
N THR A 187 -52.88 1.47 -5.54
CA THR A 187 -54.17 1.87 -4.97
C THR A 187 -54.76 3.01 -5.79
N GLU A 188 -56.08 3.04 -5.95
CA GLU A 188 -56.76 4.15 -6.61
C GLU A 188 -56.49 5.47 -5.87
N PRO A 189 -56.08 6.56 -6.54
CA PRO A 189 -55.70 7.82 -5.88
C PRO A 189 -56.78 8.37 -4.93
N GLU A 190 -58.05 8.25 -5.31
CA GLU A 190 -59.18 8.71 -4.51
C GLU A 190 -59.37 7.86 -3.24
N VAL A 191 -59.12 6.55 -3.34
CA VAL A 191 -59.22 5.60 -2.22
C VAL A 191 -58.07 5.81 -1.24
N ALA A 192 -56.85 6.03 -1.74
CA ALA A 192 -55.70 6.37 -0.92
C ALA A 192 -55.91 7.67 -0.13
N LEU A 193 -56.53 8.67 -0.74
CA LEU A 193 -56.92 9.90 -0.06
C LEU A 193 -58.01 9.65 1.00
N GLU A 194 -59.07 8.92 0.64
CA GLU A 194 -60.21 8.61 1.50
C GLU A 194 -59.78 7.87 2.78
N VAL A 195 -58.90 6.87 2.66
CA VAL A 195 -58.39 6.14 3.83
C VAL A 195 -57.51 7.01 4.73
N CYS A 196 -56.64 7.84 4.15
CA CYS A 196 -55.79 8.74 4.93
C CYS A 196 -56.61 9.81 5.66
N GLU A 197 -57.65 10.38 5.04
CA GLU A 197 -58.56 11.31 5.71
C GLU A 197 -59.29 10.64 6.88
N ALA A 198 -59.81 9.43 6.66
CA ALA A 198 -60.48 8.67 7.70
C ALA A 198 -59.54 8.33 8.87
N VAL A 199 -58.28 7.99 8.57
CA VAL A 199 -57.24 7.74 9.58
C VAL A 199 -56.88 9.03 10.33
N LYS A 200 -56.71 10.17 9.65
CA LYS A 200 -56.46 11.47 10.31
C LYS A 200 -57.57 11.80 11.29
N ALA A 201 -58.83 11.65 10.87
CA ALA A 201 -59.99 11.87 11.72
C ALA A 201 -60.06 10.89 12.90
N ALA A 202 -59.73 9.62 12.69
CA ALA A 202 -59.69 8.60 13.73
C ALA A 202 -58.58 8.85 14.76
N TRP A 203 -57.40 9.31 14.31
CA TRP A 203 -56.30 9.73 15.17
C TRP A 203 -56.71 10.93 16.01
N GLY A 204 -57.30 11.96 15.38
CA GLY A 204 -57.93 13.09 16.05
C GLY A 204 -57.00 13.97 16.89
N LYS A 205 -55.68 13.76 16.80
CA LYS A 205 -54.63 14.52 17.49
C LYS A 205 -53.68 15.25 16.54
N ALA A 206 -53.91 15.14 15.22
CA ALA A 206 -53.06 15.80 14.23
C ALA A 206 -53.07 17.32 14.44
N GLY A 207 -51.88 17.89 14.66
CA GLY A 207 -51.64 19.32 14.88
C GLY A 207 -50.51 19.84 14.00
N THR A 208 -50.00 21.03 14.30
CA THR A 208 -48.79 21.57 13.65
C THR A 208 -47.55 21.29 14.51
N GLY A 209 -46.35 21.52 13.97
CA GLY A 209 -45.10 21.26 14.71
C GLY A 209 -44.83 19.76 14.85
N ASP A 210 -44.62 19.28 16.07
CA ASP A 210 -44.32 17.87 16.37
C ASP A 210 -45.58 16.98 16.41
N ASP A 211 -46.78 17.57 16.49
CA ASP A 211 -48.06 16.84 16.52
C ASP A 211 -48.58 16.46 15.12
N ARG A 212 -47.79 16.69 14.06
CA ARG A 212 -48.17 16.36 12.69
C ARG A 212 -48.29 14.84 12.53
N ILE A 213 -49.32 14.39 11.82
CA ILE A 213 -49.46 12.98 11.43
C ILE A 213 -48.58 12.70 10.20
N ILE A 214 -47.93 11.54 10.16
CA ILE A 214 -47.17 11.11 8.98
C ILE A 214 -48.07 10.23 8.11
N PHE A 215 -48.22 10.60 6.85
CA PHE A 215 -48.75 9.70 5.82
C PHE A 215 -47.61 9.26 4.92
N ASN A 216 -47.23 8.01 5.06
CA ASN A 216 -46.18 7.41 4.25
C ASN A 216 -46.80 6.72 3.03
N LEU A 217 -46.35 7.10 1.84
CA LEU A 217 -46.96 6.73 0.56
C LEU A 217 -46.01 5.80 -0.20
N PRO A 218 -45.97 4.49 0.12
CA PRO A 218 -44.93 3.61 -0.36
C PRO A 218 -45.13 3.22 -1.83
N SER A 219 -44.05 3.25 -2.60
CA SER A 219 -43.97 2.47 -3.84
C SER A 219 -43.54 1.04 -3.48
N THR A 220 -44.39 0.32 -2.76
CA THR A 220 -44.16 -1.07 -2.30
C THR A 220 -43.70 -1.98 -3.44
N VAL A 221 -44.28 -1.76 -4.62
CA VAL A 221 -43.73 -2.22 -5.89
C VAL A 221 -43.65 -1.00 -6.82
N GLU A 222 -42.49 -0.79 -7.43
CA GLU A 222 -42.31 0.23 -8.46
C GLU A 222 -42.95 -0.24 -9.78
N ILE A 223 -44.11 0.33 -10.15
CA ILE A 223 -44.90 -0.15 -11.30
C ILE A 223 -44.81 0.71 -12.57
N ALA A 224 -44.30 1.95 -12.46
CA ALA A 224 -44.35 2.96 -13.52
C ALA A 224 -43.06 3.80 -13.52
N PRO A 225 -42.83 4.66 -14.54
CA PRO A 225 -41.77 5.66 -14.50
C PRO A 225 -41.91 6.64 -13.33
N PRO A 226 -40.82 7.25 -12.83
CA PRO A 226 -40.80 8.04 -11.59
C PRO A 226 -41.70 9.29 -11.65
N ASN A 227 -41.93 9.85 -12.83
CA ASN A 227 -42.85 10.98 -13.00
C ASN A 227 -44.32 10.63 -12.68
N HIS A 228 -44.70 9.34 -12.78
CA HIS A 228 -46.03 8.90 -12.36
C HIS A 228 -46.18 8.94 -10.84
N TYR A 229 -45.17 8.48 -10.11
CA TYR A 229 -45.15 8.55 -8.66
C TYR A 229 -45.18 10.02 -8.20
N ALA A 230 -44.39 10.89 -8.83
CA ALA A 230 -44.44 12.33 -8.56
C ALA A 230 -45.84 12.94 -8.79
N ASP A 231 -46.53 12.58 -9.88
CA ASP A 231 -47.91 13.00 -10.12
C ASP A 231 -48.88 12.48 -9.02
N GLN A 232 -48.69 11.25 -8.53
CA GLN A 232 -49.49 10.70 -7.40
C GLN A 232 -49.24 11.47 -6.10
N ILE A 233 -47.98 11.79 -5.80
CA ILE A 233 -47.62 12.58 -4.62
C ILE A 233 -48.18 14.00 -4.71
N GLU A 234 -48.01 14.68 -5.85
CA GLU A 234 -48.55 16.04 -6.04
C GLU A 234 -50.08 16.04 -5.92
N ASN A 235 -50.74 15.03 -6.49
CA ASN A 235 -52.18 14.86 -6.35
C ASN A 235 -52.59 14.64 -4.89
N PHE A 236 -51.88 13.80 -4.14
CA PHE A 236 -52.19 13.60 -2.71
C PHE A 236 -52.00 14.91 -1.93
N CYS A 237 -50.87 15.59 -2.10
CA CYS A 237 -50.56 16.86 -1.44
C CYS A 237 -51.57 17.97 -1.75
N ASN A 238 -52.09 18.03 -2.98
CA ASN A 238 -53.06 19.04 -3.39
C ASN A 238 -54.47 18.79 -2.82
N ASN A 239 -54.79 17.56 -2.42
CA ASN A 239 -56.15 17.17 -2.06
C ASN A 239 -56.33 16.75 -0.58
N ILE A 240 -55.27 16.39 0.14
CA ILE A 240 -55.36 16.11 1.59
C ILE A 240 -55.70 17.39 2.36
N SER A 241 -56.78 17.35 3.15
CA SER A 241 -57.21 18.49 3.96
C SER A 241 -56.25 18.76 5.11
N GLU A 242 -56.18 20.02 5.54
CA GLU A 242 -55.27 20.46 6.61
C GLU A 242 -53.83 20.00 6.37
N ARG A 243 -53.34 20.17 5.13
CA ARG A 243 -52.02 19.72 4.67
C ARG A 243 -50.87 20.17 5.58
N GLU A 244 -51.00 21.30 6.27
CA GLU A 244 -50.05 21.82 7.25
C GLU A 244 -49.91 20.94 8.51
N LYS A 245 -50.88 20.06 8.77
CA LYS A 245 -50.89 19.07 9.86
C LYS A 245 -50.34 17.71 9.46
N VAL A 246 -49.91 17.56 8.20
CA VAL A 246 -49.47 16.30 7.60
C VAL A 246 -47.99 16.39 7.23
N ILE A 247 -47.25 15.33 7.50
CA ILE A 247 -45.94 15.06 6.90
C ILE A 247 -46.17 14.01 5.83
N VAL A 248 -45.95 14.35 4.56
CA VAL A 248 -46.02 13.38 3.46
C VAL A 248 -44.67 12.70 3.33
N SER A 249 -44.62 11.41 3.67
CA SER A 249 -43.42 10.60 3.60
C SER A 249 -43.40 9.74 2.32
N LEU A 250 -42.23 9.62 1.73
CA LEU A 250 -41.98 8.80 0.55
C LEU A 250 -41.21 7.55 0.97
N HIS A 251 -41.68 6.38 0.53
CA HIS A 251 -40.99 5.11 0.75
C HIS A 251 -40.90 4.36 -0.59
N PRO A 252 -40.02 4.77 -1.51
CA PRO A 252 -39.89 4.12 -2.81
C PRO A 252 -38.99 2.88 -2.75
N HIS A 253 -39.49 1.75 -3.24
CA HIS A 253 -38.66 0.60 -3.61
C HIS A 253 -38.12 0.77 -5.03
N ASN A 254 -37.30 -0.18 -5.50
CA ASN A 254 -36.47 -0.01 -6.69
C ASN A 254 -36.74 -1.05 -7.81
N ASP A 255 -37.95 -1.60 -7.91
CA ASP A 255 -38.25 -2.73 -8.81
C ASP A 255 -37.98 -2.45 -10.30
N ARG A 256 -37.99 -1.18 -10.71
CA ARG A 256 -37.67 -0.73 -12.08
C ARG A 256 -36.34 0.02 -12.17
N GLY A 257 -35.57 0.04 -11.08
CA GLY A 257 -34.29 0.72 -11.00
C GLY A 257 -34.40 2.25 -10.94
N THR A 258 -35.56 2.80 -10.57
CA THR A 258 -35.79 4.26 -10.55
C THR A 258 -36.18 4.81 -9.17
N GLY A 259 -35.92 4.08 -8.08
CA GLY A 259 -36.29 4.50 -6.72
C GLY A 259 -35.72 5.86 -6.31
N ILE A 260 -34.46 6.15 -6.68
CA ILE A 260 -33.82 7.47 -6.45
C ILE A 260 -34.59 8.59 -7.15
N ALA A 261 -34.90 8.41 -8.44
CA ALA A 261 -35.65 9.40 -9.21
C ALA A 261 -37.08 9.56 -8.67
N SER A 262 -37.72 8.46 -8.26
CA SER A 262 -39.04 8.48 -7.63
C SER A 262 -39.04 9.30 -6.34
N ALA A 263 -38.01 9.15 -5.49
CA ALA A 263 -37.86 9.97 -4.28
C ALA A 263 -37.61 11.44 -4.61
N GLU A 264 -36.65 11.77 -5.48
CA GLU A 264 -36.32 13.16 -5.81
C GLU A 264 -37.51 13.91 -6.44
N LEU A 265 -38.18 13.30 -7.43
CA LEU A 265 -39.35 13.91 -8.06
C LEU A 265 -40.55 13.98 -7.09
N GLY A 266 -40.74 12.98 -6.23
CA GLY A 266 -41.74 13.00 -5.17
C GLY A 266 -41.51 14.12 -4.15
N MET A 267 -40.25 14.40 -3.81
CA MET A 267 -39.89 15.53 -2.94
C MET A 267 -40.23 16.86 -3.61
N LEU A 268 -39.93 17.03 -4.91
CA LEU A 268 -40.34 18.21 -5.67
C LEU A 268 -41.88 18.34 -5.79
N ALA A 269 -42.59 17.20 -5.83
CA ALA A 269 -44.05 17.14 -5.82
C ALA A 269 -44.70 17.52 -4.48
N GLY A 270 -43.91 17.74 -3.43
CA GLY A 270 -44.39 18.20 -2.12
C GLY A 270 -44.29 17.17 -1.01
N GLY A 271 -43.48 16.11 -1.19
CA GLY A 271 -43.04 15.29 -0.06
C GLY A 271 -42.26 16.11 0.97
N ASP A 272 -42.31 15.69 2.23
CA ASP A 272 -41.62 16.31 3.36
C ASP A 272 -40.51 15.41 3.94
N ARG A 273 -40.65 14.10 3.74
CA ARG A 273 -39.87 13.04 4.41
C ARG A 273 -39.57 11.90 3.46
N VAL A 274 -38.43 11.24 3.64
CA VAL A 274 -38.04 10.06 2.86
C VAL A 274 -37.63 8.93 3.81
N GLU A 275 -38.20 7.75 3.59
CA GLU A 275 -37.79 6.49 4.20
C GLU A 275 -36.93 5.69 3.22
N GLY A 276 -35.80 5.19 3.69
CA GLY A 276 -34.90 4.38 2.88
C GLY A 276 -33.86 3.64 3.70
N CYS A 277 -32.92 2.99 3.03
CA CYS A 277 -31.81 2.29 3.67
C CYS A 277 -30.47 2.87 3.21
N LEU A 278 -29.41 2.70 4.00
CA LEU A 278 -28.05 2.99 3.55
C LEU A 278 -27.68 2.00 2.43
N PHE A 279 -27.19 2.53 1.30
CA PHE A 279 -26.83 1.77 0.10
C PHE A 279 -28.00 0.96 -0.50
N GLY A 280 -29.24 1.35 -0.20
CA GLY A 280 -30.43 0.81 -0.84
C GLY A 280 -30.74 -0.65 -0.49
N ASN A 281 -30.38 -1.12 0.71
CA ASN A 281 -30.84 -2.43 1.18
C ASN A 281 -32.38 -2.49 1.33
N GLY A 282 -32.96 -3.68 1.32
CA GLY A 282 -34.40 -3.90 1.46
C GLY A 282 -34.90 -5.03 0.58
N GLU A 283 -36.21 -5.26 0.63
CA GLU A 283 -36.86 -6.36 -0.07
C GLU A 283 -36.60 -6.34 -1.60
N ARG A 284 -36.29 -7.51 -2.17
CA ARG A 284 -36.10 -7.75 -3.62
C ARG A 284 -35.01 -6.89 -4.28
N THR A 285 -35.37 -5.68 -4.66
CA THR A 285 -34.51 -4.70 -5.36
C THR A 285 -34.04 -3.58 -4.44
N GLY A 286 -34.53 -3.58 -3.20
CA GLY A 286 -34.12 -2.65 -2.16
C GLY A 286 -35.01 -1.42 -2.02
N ASN A 287 -34.82 -0.73 -0.91
CA ASN A 287 -35.32 0.62 -0.71
C ASN A 287 -34.50 1.64 -1.50
N VAL A 288 -35.01 2.86 -1.57
CA VAL A 288 -34.20 4.00 -2.00
C VAL A 288 -32.98 4.17 -1.09
N ASP A 289 -31.85 4.51 -1.70
CA ASP A 289 -30.58 4.71 -1.00
C ASP A 289 -30.48 6.13 -0.42
N LEU A 290 -30.44 6.21 0.91
CA LEU A 290 -30.32 7.47 1.64
C LEU A 290 -28.96 8.14 1.46
N VAL A 291 -27.88 7.38 1.29
CA VAL A 291 -26.54 7.93 1.07
C VAL A 291 -26.50 8.66 -0.27
N ASN A 292 -27.02 8.00 -1.31
CA ASN A 292 -27.12 8.58 -2.66
C ASN A 292 -27.99 9.84 -2.67
N LEU A 293 -29.19 9.82 -2.07
CA LEU A 293 -30.04 11.02 -2.02
C LEU A 293 -29.37 12.18 -1.27
N ALA A 294 -28.72 11.90 -0.14
CA ALA A 294 -28.00 12.91 0.63
C ALA A 294 -26.85 13.53 -0.19
N LEU A 295 -26.07 12.71 -0.90
CA LEU A 295 -24.94 13.19 -1.69
C LEU A 295 -25.36 13.85 -3.01
N ASN A 296 -26.53 13.51 -3.55
CA ASN A 296 -27.14 14.28 -4.64
C ASN A 296 -27.50 15.70 -4.19
N LEU A 297 -27.97 15.90 -2.96
CA LEU A 297 -28.15 17.24 -2.40
C LEU A 297 -26.79 17.94 -2.16
N TYR A 298 -25.83 17.21 -1.57
CA TYR A 298 -24.50 17.74 -1.26
C TYR A 298 -23.79 18.30 -2.51
N THR A 299 -23.79 17.55 -3.61
CA THR A 299 -23.18 17.97 -4.89
C THR A 299 -23.91 19.13 -5.58
N GLN A 300 -25.13 19.48 -5.14
CA GLN A 300 -25.84 20.69 -5.54
C GLN A 300 -25.63 21.87 -4.57
N GLY A 301 -24.73 21.73 -3.59
CA GLY A 301 -24.44 22.75 -2.59
C GLY A 301 -25.48 22.84 -1.46
N ILE A 302 -26.31 21.82 -1.28
CA ILE A 302 -27.31 21.74 -0.21
C ILE A 302 -26.81 20.78 0.86
N HIS A 303 -26.52 21.28 2.05
CA HIS A 303 -26.08 20.46 3.17
C HIS A 303 -27.16 19.43 3.56
N PRO A 304 -26.94 18.11 3.45
CA PRO A 304 -27.99 17.11 3.60
C PRO A 304 -28.39 16.83 5.06
N ALA A 305 -27.72 17.45 6.03
CA ALA A 305 -27.91 17.20 7.48
C ALA A 305 -27.58 15.75 7.90
N LEU A 306 -26.84 15.04 7.04
CA LEU A 306 -26.24 13.74 7.30
C LEU A 306 -24.73 13.85 7.02
N ASP A 307 -23.93 13.10 7.78
CA ASP A 307 -22.47 13.09 7.68
C ASP A 307 -21.97 11.77 7.09
N PHE A 308 -21.33 11.88 5.92
CA PHE A 308 -20.69 10.79 5.20
C PHE A 308 -19.22 11.10 4.88
N SER A 309 -18.59 11.98 5.66
CA SER A 309 -17.17 12.35 5.51
C SER A 309 -16.19 11.18 5.69
N ASP A 310 -16.63 10.11 6.35
CA ASP A 310 -15.95 8.81 6.41
C ASP A 310 -16.86 7.73 5.83
N ILE A 311 -17.02 7.75 4.50
CA ILE A 311 -17.93 6.83 3.82
C ILE A 311 -17.46 5.37 3.96
N GLN A 312 -16.15 5.14 4.08
CA GLN A 312 -15.59 3.79 4.22
C GLN A 312 -16.04 3.13 5.53
N SER A 313 -15.99 3.85 6.66
CA SER A 313 -16.53 3.33 7.92
C SER A 313 -18.01 2.97 7.82
N VAL A 314 -18.80 3.69 7.03
CA VAL A 314 -20.22 3.38 6.80
C VAL A 314 -20.36 2.10 5.96
N ILE A 315 -19.60 1.98 4.87
CA ILE A 315 -19.57 0.78 4.01
C ILE A 315 -19.22 -0.47 4.83
N ASP A 316 -18.20 -0.37 5.69
CA ASP A 316 -17.73 -1.49 6.50
C ASP A 316 -18.82 -1.98 7.46
N VAL A 317 -19.47 -1.06 8.19
CA VAL A 317 -20.57 -1.42 9.11
C VAL A 317 -21.75 -2.01 8.37
N VAL A 318 -22.18 -1.39 7.25
CA VAL A 318 -23.33 -1.87 6.48
C VAL A 318 -23.05 -3.25 5.91
N THR A 319 -21.87 -3.46 5.31
CA THR A 319 -21.47 -4.75 4.71
C THR A 319 -21.35 -5.84 5.78
N GLN A 320 -20.75 -5.52 6.94
CA GLN A 320 -20.60 -6.45 8.05
C GLN A 320 -21.95 -6.85 8.69
N CYS A 321 -22.88 -5.91 8.82
CA CYS A 321 -24.17 -6.19 9.45
C CYS A 321 -25.16 -6.85 8.48
N ASN A 322 -25.13 -6.47 7.20
CA ASN A 322 -26.04 -7.02 6.19
C ASN A 322 -25.56 -8.35 5.60
N ASP A 323 -24.26 -8.66 5.71
CA ASP A 323 -23.63 -9.77 4.98
C ASP A 323 -23.87 -9.67 3.45
N LEU A 324 -23.89 -8.43 2.95
CA LEU A 324 -24.10 -8.10 1.54
C LEU A 324 -23.11 -7.01 1.10
N PRO A 325 -22.40 -7.19 -0.02
CA PRO A 325 -21.44 -6.20 -0.49
C PRO A 325 -22.14 -4.99 -1.13
N VAL A 326 -21.51 -3.82 -1.01
CA VAL A 326 -21.86 -2.66 -1.85
C VAL A 326 -21.35 -2.91 -3.27
N HIS A 327 -22.21 -2.70 -4.27
CA HIS A 327 -21.82 -2.94 -5.66
C HIS A 327 -20.68 -2.00 -6.09
N PRO A 328 -19.68 -2.45 -6.88
CA PRO A 328 -18.53 -1.61 -7.27
C PRO A 328 -18.88 -0.33 -8.03
N ARG A 329 -20.09 -0.24 -8.60
CA ARG A 329 -20.62 0.95 -9.30
C ARG A 329 -21.74 1.65 -8.56
N HIS A 330 -21.95 1.32 -7.29
CA HIS A 330 -22.96 1.97 -6.45
C HIS A 330 -22.58 3.45 -6.27
N PRO A 331 -23.45 4.42 -6.61
CA PRO A 331 -23.07 5.84 -6.61
C PRO A 331 -22.42 6.27 -5.28
N TYR A 332 -21.33 7.05 -5.39
CA TYR A 332 -20.48 7.54 -4.30
C TYR A 332 -19.74 6.49 -3.46
N ALA A 333 -20.30 5.31 -3.22
CA ALA A 333 -19.72 4.31 -2.33
C ALA A 333 -18.94 3.19 -3.05
N GLY A 334 -19.28 2.91 -4.30
CA GLY A 334 -18.71 1.81 -5.06
C GLY A 334 -17.23 2.01 -5.39
N GLU A 335 -16.45 0.94 -5.31
CA GLU A 335 -14.99 0.97 -5.51
C GLU A 335 -14.51 1.61 -6.84
N LEU A 336 -15.37 1.70 -7.85
CA LEU A 336 -15.03 2.20 -9.19
C LEU A 336 -15.58 3.60 -9.49
N VAL A 337 -16.31 4.23 -8.57
CA VAL A 337 -17.07 5.47 -8.89
C VAL A 337 -16.20 6.71 -9.01
N TYR A 338 -15.02 6.70 -8.38
CA TYR A 338 -14.02 7.76 -8.52
C TYR A 338 -12.96 7.42 -9.57
N THR A 339 -12.96 6.19 -10.10
CA THR A 339 -11.89 5.69 -10.96
C THR A 339 -12.06 6.09 -12.43
N ALA A 340 -10.98 6.56 -13.04
CA ALA A 340 -10.86 6.71 -14.49
C ALA A 340 -9.90 5.67 -15.10
N PHE A 341 -10.43 4.71 -15.86
CA PHE A 341 -9.61 3.73 -16.58
C PHE A 341 -9.02 4.26 -17.89
N SER A 342 -9.72 5.20 -18.54
CA SER A 342 -9.29 5.77 -19.81
C SER A 342 -8.11 6.73 -19.61
N GLY A 343 -7.03 6.52 -20.36
CA GLY A 343 -5.88 7.43 -20.34
C GLY A 343 -6.21 8.88 -20.69
N SER A 344 -7.22 9.13 -21.55
CA SER A 344 -7.66 10.49 -21.87
C SER A 344 -8.42 11.14 -20.72
N HIS A 345 -9.22 10.36 -19.96
CA HIS A 345 -9.91 10.85 -18.78
C HIS A 345 -8.91 11.17 -17.66
N GLN A 346 -7.93 10.28 -17.44
CA GLN A 346 -6.83 10.51 -16.49
C GLN A 346 -6.06 11.80 -16.81
N ASP A 347 -5.73 12.05 -18.08
CA ASP A 347 -5.06 13.28 -18.52
C ASP A 347 -5.91 14.53 -18.28
N ALA A 348 -7.21 14.47 -18.57
CA ALA A 348 -8.14 15.57 -18.33
C ALA A 348 -8.33 15.86 -16.83
N ILE A 349 -8.45 14.82 -16.00
CA ILE A 349 -8.52 14.94 -14.54
C ILE A 349 -7.23 15.60 -14.02
N LYS A 350 -6.05 15.12 -14.45
CA LYS A 350 -4.76 15.71 -14.06
C LYS A 350 -4.71 17.22 -14.38
N LYS A 351 -5.07 17.60 -15.60
CA LYS A 351 -5.14 19.02 -16.01
C LYS A 351 -6.16 19.80 -15.19
N GLY A 352 -7.29 19.17 -14.83
CA GLY A 352 -8.29 19.71 -13.93
C GLY A 352 -7.67 20.10 -12.59
N PHE A 353 -6.94 19.19 -11.93
CA PHE A 353 -6.30 19.46 -10.64
C PHE A 353 -5.24 20.58 -10.73
N GLU A 354 -4.43 20.59 -11.79
CA GLU A 354 -3.45 21.66 -12.03
C GLU A 354 -4.15 23.03 -12.18
N ALA A 355 -5.24 23.09 -12.95
CA ALA A 355 -6.02 24.31 -13.14
C ALA A 355 -6.78 24.74 -11.86
N GLN A 356 -7.33 23.78 -11.12
CA GLN A 356 -8.07 24.03 -9.89
C GLN A 356 -7.18 24.65 -8.83
N LYS A 357 -5.95 24.17 -8.65
CA LYS A 357 -4.99 24.75 -7.70
C LYS A 357 -4.76 26.24 -7.95
N ILE A 358 -4.64 26.65 -9.21
CA ILE A 358 -4.47 28.06 -9.61
C ILE A 358 -5.77 28.83 -9.35
N ALA A 359 -6.92 28.29 -9.76
CA ALA A 359 -8.22 28.93 -9.59
C ALA A 359 -8.58 29.13 -8.12
N HIS A 360 -8.34 28.13 -7.27
CA HIS A 360 -8.58 28.19 -5.83
C HIS A 360 -7.67 29.21 -5.13
N ALA A 361 -6.39 29.29 -5.50
CA ALA A 361 -5.49 30.32 -4.96
C ALA A 361 -5.96 31.74 -5.34
N ALA A 362 -6.43 31.92 -6.58
CA ALA A 362 -7.00 33.20 -7.03
C ALA A 362 -8.31 33.54 -6.31
N ALA A 363 -9.20 32.57 -6.11
CA ALA A 363 -10.46 32.75 -5.37
C ALA A 363 -10.18 33.08 -3.90
N ALA A 364 -9.26 32.37 -3.25
CA ALA A 364 -8.83 32.63 -1.88
C ALA A 364 -8.31 34.07 -1.69
N ALA A 365 -7.48 34.55 -2.62
CA ALA A 365 -6.95 35.92 -2.60
C ALA A 365 -8.03 37.01 -2.71
N LYS A 366 -9.20 36.66 -3.29
CA LYS A 366 -10.36 37.56 -3.44
C LYS A 366 -11.46 37.35 -2.39
N GLY A 367 -11.32 36.34 -1.53
CA GLY A 367 -12.39 35.93 -0.61
C GLY A 367 -13.60 35.31 -1.32
N GLU A 368 -13.40 34.73 -2.50
CA GLU A 368 -14.45 34.08 -3.30
C GLU A 368 -14.55 32.57 -2.96
N PRO A 369 -15.72 31.93 -3.16
CA PRO A 369 -15.87 30.49 -2.98
C PRO A 369 -14.96 29.67 -3.91
N GLN A 370 -14.43 28.57 -3.38
CA GLN A 370 -13.54 27.64 -4.08
C GLN A 370 -14.34 26.49 -4.68
N TYR A 371 -15.00 26.73 -5.81
CA TYR A 371 -15.83 25.70 -6.45
C TYR A 371 -15.02 24.50 -6.94
N TRP A 372 -15.58 23.30 -6.77
CA TRP A 372 -15.08 22.08 -7.39
C TRP A 372 -15.31 22.13 -8.91
N ASN A 373 -14.26 21.87 -9.69
CA ASN A 373 -14.35 21.88 -11.15
C ASN A 373 -13.32 20.94 -11.78
N ILE A 374 -13.51 19.64 -11.58
CA ILE A 374 -12.67 18.60 -12.16
C ILE A 374 -13.45 17.83 -13.23
N PRO A 375 -12.90 17.64 -14.44
CA PRO A 375 -13.54 16.82 -15.47
C PRO A 375 -13.85 15.41 -14.94
N TYR A 376 -15.03 14.89 -15.26
CA TYR A 376 -15.49 13.53 -14.92
C TYR A 376 -15.75 13.21 -13.44
N LEU A 377 -15.27 14.03 -12.49
CA LEU A 377 -15.51 13.81 -11.06
C LEU A 377 -16.60 14.78 -10.55
N PRO A 378 -17.80 14.28 -10.18
CA PRO A 378 -18.90 15.15 -9.73
C PRO A 378 -18.69 15.74 -8.33
N ILE A 379 -17.82 15.15 -7.53
CA ILE A 379 -17.49 15.54 -6.16
C ILE A 379 -15.99 15.37 -5.95
N ASP A 380 -15.41 16.11 -5.01
CA ASP A 380 -14.08 15.81 -4.49
C ASP A 380 -14.13 14.51 -3.67
N PRO A 381 -13.41 13.44 -4.05
CA PRO A 381 -13.37 12.22 -3.25
C PRO A 381 -12.91 12.47 -1.80
N ALA A 382 -12.09 13.49 -1.58
CA ALA A 382 -11.59 13.84 -0.25
C ALA A 382 -12.71 14.28 0.71
N ASP A 383 -13.81 14.86 0.20
CA ASP A 383 -14.97 15.24 1.01
C ASP A 383 -15.66 14.03 1.68
N LEU A 384 -15.39 12.82 1.16
CA LEU A 384 -15.95 11.56 1.64
C LEU A 384 -14.88 10.65 2.25
N GLY A 385 -13.69 11.21 2.55
CA GLY A 385 -12.57 10.48 3.15
C GLY A 385 -11.83 9.56 2.18
N GLN A 386 -12.11 9.67 0.87
CA GLN A 386 -11.45 8.88 -0.17
C GLN A 386 -10.17 9.59 -0.65
N THR A 387 -9.21 8.81 -1.13
CA THR A 387 -7.92 9.34 -1.62
C THR A 387 -7.89 9.45 -3.14
N TYR A 388 -7.00 10.29 -3.67
CA TYR A 388 -6.79 10.42 -5.12
C TYR A 388 -6.26 9.12 -5.76
N GLU A 389 -5.65 8.22 -5.00
CA GLU A 389 -5.23 6.90 -5.46
C GLU A 389 -6.42 6.05 -5.92
N ALA A 390 -7.61 6.26 -5.34
CA ALA A 390 -8.86 5.63 -5.80
C ALA A 390 -9.28 6.07 -7.23
N VAL A 391 -8.72 7.18 -7.72
CA VAL A 391 -9.03 7.76 -9.04
C VAL A 391 -8.20 7.11 -10.16
N ILE A 392 -7.00 6.60 -9.86
CA ILE A 392 -6.07 6.07 -10.87
C ILE A 392 -5.87 4.56 -10.67
N ARG A 393 -6.69 3.76 -11.38
CA ARG A 393 -6.45 2.31 -11.55
C ARG A 393 -5.83 2.02 -12.90
N VAL A 394 -4.85 1.11 -12.94
CA VAL A 394 -4.08 0.78 -14.14
C VAL A 394 -4.47 -0.59 -14.69
N ASN A 395 -4.97 -0.61 -15.92
CA ASN A 395 -5.21 -1.82 -16.71
C ASN A 395 -4.65 -1.63 -18.13
N SER A 396 -4.90 -2.59 -19.03
CA SER A 396 -4.43 -2.54 -20.44
C SER A 396 -4.93 -1.33 -21.24
N GLN A 397 -5.91 -0.57 -20.73
CA GLN A 397 -6.45 0.65 -21.34
C GLN A 397 -5.95 1.95 -20.69
N SER A 398 -5.14 1.85 -19.63
CA SER A 398 -4.69 3.02 -18.88
C SER A 398 -3.68 3.86 -19.63
N GLY A 399 -3.61 5.15 -19.33
CA GLY A 399 -2.72 6.08 -20.02
C GLY A 399 -1.31 6.10 -19.45
N LYS A 400 -0.34 6.46 -20.29
CA LYS A 400 1.07 6.72 -19.90
C LYS A 400 1.19 7.70 -18.72
N GLY A 401 0.26 8.66 -18.63
CA GLY A 401 0.24 9.69 -17.58
C GLY A 401 -0.11 9.14 -16.19
N GLY A 402 -1.01 8.16 -16.09
CA GLY A 402 -1.41 7.57 -14.81
C GLY A 402 -0.26 6.80 -14.15
N ILE A 403 0.47 6.00 -14.93
CA ILE A 403 1.64 5.25 -14.44
C ILE A 403 2.74 6.19 -13.95
N ALA A 404 3.06 7.22 -14.74
CA ALA A 404 4.09 8.19 -14.37
C ALA A 404 3.74 8.92 -13.06
N TYR A 405 2.47 9.24 -12.86
CA TYR A 405 1.99 9.86 -11.62
C TYR A 405 2.19 8.94 -10.41
N LEU A 406 1.83 7.65 -10.52
CA LEU A 406 2.01 6.67 -9.44
C LEU A 406 3.50 6.51 -9.06
N ILE A 407 4.39 6.46 -10.04
CA ILE A 407 5.84 6.40 -9.78
C ILE A 407 6.33 7.68 -9.08
N LYS A 408 5.84 8.85 -9.50
CA LYS A 408 6.17 10.13 -8.86
C LYS A 408 5.68 10.20 -7.41
N GLN A 409 4.49 9.70 -7.09
CA GLN A 409 3.97 9.71 -5.72
C GLN A 409 4.67 8.69 -4.81
N HIS A 410 4.79 7.43 -5.24
CA HIS A 410 5.24 6.35 -4.35
C HIS A 410 6.75 6.13 -4.37
N LEU A 411 7.46 6.52 -5.43
CA LEU A 411 8.91 6.40 -5.52
C LEU A 411 9.63 7.76 -5.55
N HIS A 412 8.88 8.87 -5.61
CA HIS A 412 9.41 10.23 -5.72
C HIS A 412 10.30 10.46 -6.95
N LEU A 413 9.96 9.80 -8.06
CA LEU A 413 10.71 9.88 -9.33
C LEU A 413 9.87 10.56 -10.41
N ASP A 414 10.30 11.74 -10.86
CA ASP A 414 9.71 12.42 -12.02
C ASP A 414 10.33 11.91 -13.33
N LEU A 415 9.67 10.94 -13.96
CA LEU A 415 10.20 10.26 -15.14
C LEU A 415 10.21 11.16 -16.39
N PRO A 416 11.31 11.20 -17.16
CA PRO A 416 11.34 11.85 -18.47
C PRO A 416 10.31 11.27 -19.44
N ARG A 417 9.82 12.07 -20.39
CA ARG A 417 8.71 11.67 -21.27
C ARG A 417 8.99 10.37 -22.05
N LYS A 418 10.21 10.15 -22.52
CA LYS A 418 10.58 8.92 -23.23
C LYS A 418 10.64 7.71 -22.29
N LEU A 419 11.15 7.89 -21.08
CA LEU A 419 11.13 6.83 -20.05
C LEU A 419 9.70 6.47 -19.64
N GLN A 420 8.79 7.44 -19.52
CA GLN A 420 7.36 7.15 -19.29
C GLN A 420 6.79 6.23 -20.38
N ILE A 421 7.18 6.45 -21.64
CA ILE A 421 6.74 5.60 -22.77
C ILE A 421 7.36 4.20 -22.67
N ALA A 422 8.66 4.10 -22.39
CA ALA A 422 9.36 2.83 -22.27
C ALA A 422 8.80 2.00 -21.11
N PHE A 423 8.60 2.59 -19.93
CA PHE A 423 8.04 1.89 -18.78
C PHE A 423 6.57 1.52 -18.99
N TYR A 424 5.80 2.37 -19.68
CA TYR A 424 4.43 2.02 -20.05
C TYR A 424 4.36 0.72 -20.88
N GLN A 425 5.29 0.51 -21.82
CA GLN A 425 5.33 -0.73 -22.60
C GLN A 425 5.61 -1.97 -21.73
N VAL A 426 6.41 -1.81 -20.67
CA VAL A 426 6.68 -2.88 -19.70
C VAL A 426 5.41 -3.25 -18.93
N ILE A 427 4.70 -2.25 -18.39
CA ILE A 427 3.43 -2.45 -17.68
C ILE A 427 2.37 -3.04 -18.60
N GLN A 428 2.30 -2.56 -19.85
CA GLN A 428 1.37 -3.11 -20.85
C GLN A 428 1.65 -4.59 -21.10
N GLY A 429 2.91 -5.00 -21.27
CA GLY A 429 3.27 -6.40 -21.44
C GLY A 429 2.95 -7.29 -20.23
N ILE A 430 3.02 -6.75 -19.01
CA ILE A 430 2.62 -7.46 -17.78
C ILE A 430 1.09 -7.58 -17.72
N SER A 431 0.38 -6.48 -17.92
CA SER A 431 -1.08 -6.40 -17.90
C SER A 431 -1.73 -7.30 -18.94
N ASP A 432 -1.23 -7.29 -20.19
CA ASP A 432 -1.73 -8.13 -21.28
C ASP A 432 -1.54 -9.63 -21.00
N ARG A 433 -0.47 -10.00 -20.29
CA ARG A 433 -0.20 -11.39 -19.89
C ARG A 433 -1.09 -11.85 -18.74
N GLU A 434 -1.32 -10.98 -17.76
CA GLU A 434 -2.04 -11.35 -16.52
C GLU A 434 -3.55 -11.10 -16.60
N ALA A 435 -4.02 -10.35 -17.61
CA ALA A 435 -5.43 -10.04 -17.87
C ALA A 435 -6.19 -9.52 -16.64
N ARG A 436 -5.49 -8.84 -15.73
CA ARG A 436 -6.02 -8.28 -14.48
C ARG A 436 -5.54 -6.85 -14.26
N GLU A 437 -6.23 -6.15 -13.37
CA GLU A 437 -5.81 -4.85 -12.90
C GLU A 437 -4.45 -4.94 -12.18
N MET A 438 -3.59 -3.94 -12.41
CA MET A 438 -2.31 -3.80 -11.73
C MET A 438 -2.46 -2.85 -10.54
N THR A 439 -2.13 -3.36 -9.35
CA THR A 439 -2.09 -2.56 -8.12
C THR A 439 -0.90 -1.60 -8.14
N VAL A 440 -0.90 -0.61 -7.24
CA VAL A 440 0.26 0.28 -7.04
C VAL A 440 1.52 -0.53 -6.70
N ASP A 441 1.38 -1.57 -5.88
CA ASP A 441 2.48 -2.47 -5.51
C ASP A 441 2.99 -3.26 -6.71
N ASP A 442 2.09 -3.74 -7.59
CA ASP A 442 2.47 -4.41 -8.84
C ASP A 442 3.33 -3.48 -9.71
N ILE A 443 2.89 -2.22 -9.89
CA ILE A 443 3.56 -1.23 -10.74
C ILE A 443 4.92 -0.82 -10.17
N THR A 444 4.97 -0.48 -8.87
CA THR A 444 6.22 -0.09 -8.22
C THR A 444 7.21 -1.26 -8.16
N THR A 445 6.73 -2.48 -7.96
CA THR A 445 7.56 -3.70 -8.03
C THR A 445 8.08 -3.94 -9.44
N ALA A 446 7.23 -3.79 -10.47
CA ALA A 446 7.65 -3.88 -11.86
C ALA A 446 8.73 -2.84 -12.18
N PHE A 447 8.54 -1.57 -11.76
CA PHE A 447 9.54 -0.52 -11.94
C PHE A 447 10.88 -0.87 -11.32
N ARG A 448 10.85 -1.29 -10.04
CA ARG A 448 12.05 -1.68 -9.28
C ARG A 448 12.78 -2.84 -9.93
N LYS A 449 12.06 -3.87 -10.40
CA LYS A 449 12.64 -5.03 -11.09
C LYS A 449 13.23 -4.65 -12.45
N THR A 450 12.50 -3.90 -13.26
CA THR A 450 12.93 -3.53 -14.62
C THR A 450 14.17 -2.64 -14.61
N TYR A 451 14.22 -1.66 -13.72
CA TYR A 451 15.31 -0.68 -13.65
C TYR A 451 16.30 -0.96 -12.51
N HIS A 452 16.27 -2.15 -11.93
CA HIS A 452 17.18 -2.57 -10.86
C HIS A 452 17.29 -1.57 -9.71
N TYR A 453 16.15 -0.99 -9.33
CA TYR A 453 16.04 0.14 -8.40
C TYR A 453 15.49 -0.30 -7.05
N GLY A 454 16.01 0.29 -5.96
CA GLY A 454 15.38 0.19 -4.64
C GLY A 454 15.93 -0.88 -3.69
N GLY A 455 17.24 -1.13 -3.73
CA GLY A 455 17.97 -1.93 -2.72
C GLY A 455 18.44 -3.31 -3.22
N ALA A 456 19.14 -4.06 -2.35
CA ALA A 456 19.80 -5.32 -2.70
C ALA A 456 18.86 -6.37 -3.33
N LYS A 457 17.58 -6.38 -2.95
CA LYS A 457 16.55 -7.27 -3.50
C LYS A 457 16.33 -7.11 -5.01
N TYR A 458 16.53 -5.90 -5.54
CA TYR A 458 16.29 -5.58 -6.95
C TYR A 458 17.59 -5.35 -7.73
N GLN A 459 18.73 -5.53 -7.06
CA GLN A 459 20.06 -5.28 -7.62
C GLN A 459 20.32 -6.21 -8.81
N GLY A 460 20.79 -5.63 -9.92
CA GLY A 460 21.21 -6.40 -11.08
C GLY A 460 22.56 -7.08 -10.88
N ARG A 461 23.02 -7.77 -11.92
CA ARG A 461 24.30 -8.50 -11.96
C ARG A 461 25.51 -7.60 -11.74
N LEU A 462 25.44 -6.35 -12.20
CA LEU A 462 26.43 -5.31 -12.00
C LEU A 462 25.92 -4.27 -11.00
N ALA A 463 26.73 -3.93 -10.00
CA ALA A 463 26.35 -2.89 -9.06
C ALA A 463 27.53 -2.14 -8.45
N LEU A 464 27.37 -0.83 -8.32
CA LEU A 464 28.38 0.06 -7.77
C LEU A 464 28.49 -0.09 -6.25
N ARG A 465 29.69 -0.42 -5.76
CA ARG A 465 29.98 -0.45 -4.33
C ARG A 465 30.66 0.84 -3.87
N ASN A 466 31.75 1.21 -4.51
CA ASN A 466 32.45 2.47 -4.28
C ASN A 466 33.06 2.97 -5.60
N PHE A 467 33.37 4.26 -5.65
CA PHE A 467 34.11 4.85 -6.76
C PHE A 467 34.89 6.07 -6.30
N LYS A 468 35.88 6.43 -7.11
CA LYS A 468 36.62 7.68 -7.05
C LYS A 468 36.75 8.20 -8.48
N ILE A 469 36.46 9.48 -8.64
CA ILE A 469 36.76 10.21 -9.88
C ILE A 469 37.96 11.10 -9.61
N SER A 470 39.00 11.00 -10.43
CA SER A 470 40.14 11.92 -10.40
C SER A 470 40.31 12.60 -11.75
N THR A 471 40.82 13.82 -11.74
CA THR A 471 41.20 14.57 -12.94
C THR A 471 42.72 14.59 -13.04
N GLU A 472 43.26 14.27 -14.22
CA GLU A 472 44.69 14.44 -14.47
C GLU A 472 44.92 15.88 -14.96
N GLY A 473 45.62 16.69 -14.16
CA GLY A 473 46.02 18.04 -14.56
C GLY A 473 47.30 17.97 -15.39
N THR A 474 47.30 18.55 -16.59
CA THR A 474 48.54 18.78 -17.35
C THR A 474 49.49 19.68 -16.54
N PRO A 475 50.81 19.38 -16.49
CA PRO A 475 51.78 20.28 -15.90
C PRO A 475 52.08 21.45 -16.87
N ASP A 476 51.78 22.66 -16.40
CA ASP A 476 52.15 24.00 -16.89
C ASP A 476 51.58 24.52 -18.24
N PRO A 477 51.11 25.79 -18.29
CA PRO A 477 50.53 26.40 -19.47
C PRO A 477 51.63 27.03 -20.33
N SER A 478 52.03 26.37 -21.41
CA SER A 478 52.76 27.03 -22.50
C SER A 478 51.86 27.15 -23.74
N GLU A 479 51.42 28.39 -23.99
CA GLU A 479 51.01 28.94 -25.29
C GLU A 479 50.20 28.03 -26.23
N SER A 480 48.92 27.76 -25.88
CA SER A 480 47.90 27.43 -26.89
C SER A 480 46.50 27.76 -26.36
N ASP A 481 45.73 28.56 -27.09
CA ASP A 481 44.34 28.97 -26.80
C ASP A 481 43.28 27.86 -27.01
N GLU A 482 43.65 26.58 -26.86
CA GLU A 482 42.69 25.47 -26.88
C GLU A 482 42.39 24.99 -25.46
N PRO A 483 41.11 24.82 -25.06
CA PRO A 483 40.79 24.28 -23.74
C PRO A 483 41.35 22.86 -23.63
N ALA A 484 42.20 22.63 -22.63
CA ALA A 484 42.78 21.32 -22.36
C ALA A 484 41.65 20.30 -22.16
N ASP A 485 41.71 19.19 -22.90
CA ASP A 485 40.74 18.10 -22.81
C ASP A 485 40.96 17.38 -21.46
N GLU A 486 40.27 17.86 -20.41
CA GLU A 486 40.38 17.33 -19.04
C GLU A 486 39.93 15.86 -19.01
N THR A 487 40.89 14.94 -19.04
CA THR A 487 40.61 13.51 -18.93
C THR A 487 40.32 13.17 -17.47
N ARG A 488 39.14 12.60 -17.23
CA ARG A 488 38.73 12.06 -15.93
C ARG A 488 38.97 10.56 -15.90
N HIS A 489 39.50 10.10 -14.78
CA HIS A 489 39.73 8.69 -14.48
C HIS A 489 38.65 8.20 -13.51
N PHE A 490 37.96 7.13 -13.88
CA PHE A 490 37.11 6.36 -12.98
C PHE A 490 37.93 5.22 -12.38
N ASP A 491 37.95 5.14 -11.05
CA ASP A 491 38.42 3.96 -10.30
C ASP A 491 37.28 3.51 -9.39
N GLY A 492 36.71 2.33 -9.64
CA GLY A 492 35.57 1.87 -8.86
C GLY A 492 35.50 0.37 -8.67
N THR A 493 34.92 -0.01 -7.52
CA THR A 493 34.62 -1.41 -7.20
C THR A 493 33.17 -1.71 -7.56
N LEU A 494 32.98 -2.63 -8.50
CA LEU A 494 31.68 -3.17 -8.88
C LEU A 494 31.50 -4.57 -8.29
N SER A 495 30.30 -4.88 -7.81
CA SER A 495 29.86 -6.28 -7.72
C SER A 495 29.49 -6.74 -9.13
N VAL A 496 30.07 -7.85 -9.57
CA VAL A 496 29.80 -8.50 -10.85
C VAL A 496 29.49 -9.96 -10.56
N ASP A 497 28.22 -10.34 -10.72
CA ASP A 497 27.71 -11.66 -10.35
C ASP A 497 28.06 -12.04 -8.90
N GLY A 498 27.93 -11.07 -7.98
CA GLY A 498 28.20 -11.23 -6.56
C GLY A 498 29.68 -11.12 -6.16
N THR A 499 30.61 -11.04 -7.12
CA THR A 499 32.04 -10.91 -6.86
C THR A 499 32.51 -9.46 -7.01
N TYR A 500 33.23 -8.93 -6.02
CA TYR A 500 33.76 -7.57 -6.10
C TYR A 500 34.97 -7.47 -7.04
N ARG A 501 34.88 -6.55 -8.00
CA ARG A 501 35.85 -6.34 -9.07
C ARG A 501 36.21 -4.85 -9.15
N VAL A 502 37.50 -4.53 -9.17
CA VAL A 502 37.98 -3.17 -9.46
C VAL A 502 38.10 -3.00 -10.96
N ILE A 503 37.49 -1.95 -11.50
CA ILE A 503 37.62 -1.57 -12.92
C ILE A 503 38.05 -0.12 -13.02
N ARG A 504 38.82 0.19 -14.07
CA ARG A 504 39.31 1.53 -14.37
C ARG A 504 38.97 1.90 -15.80
N GLY A 505 38.70 3.18 -16.04
CA GLY A 505 38.43 3.68 -17.38
C GLY A 505 38.55 5.19 -17.44
N ASP A 506 38.73 5.67 -18.67
CA ASP A 506 39.06 7.06 -18.95
C ASP A 506 37.98 7.71 -19.79
N GLY A 507 37.70 8.99 -19.53
CA GLY A 507 36.72 9.73 -20.31
C GLY A 507 36.64 11.20 -19.92
N ASN A 508 35.86 11.97 -20.66
CA ASN A 508 35.63 13.40 -20.40
C ASN A 508 34.66 13.69 -19.23
N GLY A 509 34.18 12.65 -18.53
CA GLY A 509 33.15 12.74 -17.51
C GLY A 509 33.06 11.45 -16.67
N PRO A 510 32.39 11.48 -15.50
CA PRO A 510 32.23 10.29 -14.67
C PRO A 510 31.50 9.14 -15.39
N LEU A 511 30.48 9.47 -16.19
CA LEU A 511 29.68 8.46 -16.89
C LEU A 511 30.42 7.87 -18.09
N SER A 512 31.17 8.68 -18.85
CA SER A 512 31.95 8.22 -20.00
C SER A 512 33.16 7.39 -19.58
N SER A 513 33.83 7.76 -18.49
CA SER A 513 34.92 6.97 -17.90
C SER A 513 34.44 5.62 -17.35
N LEU A 514 33.25 5.54 -16.74
CA LEU A 514 32.64 4.25 -16.40
C LEU A 514 32.33 3.40 -17.63
N LEU A 515 31.76 3.98 -18.69
CA LEU A 515 31.47 3.23 -19.92
C LEU A 515 32.74 2.69 -20.58
N ASP A 516 33.84 3.45 -20.57
CA ASP A 516 35.13 2.96 -21.02
C ASP A 516 35.65 1.81 -20.15
N ALA A 517 35.49 1.91 -18.82
CA ALA A 517 35.85 0.83 -17.90
C ALA A 517 35.06 -0.45 -18.19
N LEU A 518 33.75 -0.34 -18.41
CA LEU A 518 32.87 -1.47 -18.75
C LEU A 518 33.24 -2.09 -20.11
N ARG A 519 33.59 -1.27 -21.10
CA ARG A 519 34.07 -1.75 -22.41
C ARG A 519 35.38 -2.52 -22.27
N THR A 520 36.35 -1.94 -21.58
CA THR A 520 37.71 -2.50 -21.44
C THR A 520 37.72 -3.77 -20.61
N HIS A 521 36.95 -3.81 -19.52
CA HIS A 521 37.02 -4.87 -18.53
C HIS A 521 35.95 -5.96 -18.69
N LEU A 522 34.79 -5.62 -19.26
CA LEU A 522 33.64 -6.52 -19.34
C LEU A 522 33.11 -6.71 -20.78
N ASP A 523 33.76 -6.12 -21.78
CA ASP A 523 33.36 -6.20 -23.20
C ASP A 523 31.92 -5.72 -23.44
N ILE A 524 31.56 -4.64 -22.75
CA ILE A 524 30.26 -3.97 -22.84
C ILE A 524 30.44 -2.62 -23.55
N ASP A 525 30.12 -2.59 -24.85
CA ASP A 525 30.33 -1.40 -25.68
C ASP A 525 29.02 -0.63 -25.93
N LEU A 526 28.72 0.31 -25.03
CA LEU A 526 27.50 1.13 -25.02
C LEU A 526 27.83 2.62 -24.94
N VAL A 527 26.95 3.46 -25.47
CA VAL A 527 27.07 4.93 -25.41
C VAL A 527 25.76 5.57 -24.95
N ILE A 528 25.86 6.75 -24.35
CA ILE A 528 24.70 7.53 -23.87
C ILE A 528 24.01 8.20 -25.05
N ARG A 529 22.70 7.97 -25.18
CA ARG A 529 21.80 8.68 -26.10
C ARG A 529 21.10 9.83 -25.40
N GLU A 530 20.66 9.64 -24.15
CA GLU A 530 19.92 10.64 -23.39
C GLU A 530 20.31 10.60 -21.91
N TYR A 531 20.36 11.79 -21.29
CA TYR A 531 20.62 12.00 -19.87
C TYR A 531 19.67 13.06 -19.33
N SER A 532 19.12 12.83 -18.13
CA SER A 532 18.36 13.84 -17.39
C SER A 532 18.46 13.59 -15.90
N GLU A 533 18.29 14.64 -15.10
CA GLU A 533 18.39 14.57 -13.64
C GLU A 533 17.42 15.55 -12.95
N HIS A 534 17.06 15.27 -11.70
CA HIS A 534 16.42 16.22 -10.78
C HIS A 534 16.67 15.87 -9.31
N SER A 535 16.33 16.79 -8.41
CA SER A 535 16.38 16.59 -6.96
C SER A 535 15.06 16.02 -6.43
N ILE A 536 15.12 14.98 -5.59
CA ILE A 536 13.92 14.31 -5.03
C ILE A 536 13.30 15.10 -3.86
N ASN A 537 14.13 15.74 -3.04
CA ASN A 537 13.73 16.50 -1.83
C ASN A 537 14.52 17.81 -1.72
N GLU A 538 14.04 18.75 -0.90
CA GLU A 538 14.72 20.01 -0.58
C GLU A 538 15.53 19.89 0.73
N GLY A 539 16.64 20.62 0.84
CA GLY A 539 17.47 20.70 2.06
C GLY A 539 18.83 19.99 1.98
N THR A 540 19.52 19.87 3.12
CA THR A 540 20.89 19.30 3.21
C THR A 540 20.97 17.79 2.96
N ASP A 541 19.84 17.08 2.99
CA ASP A 541 19.72 15.64 2.72
C ASP A 541 19.12 15.34 1.32
N ALA A 542 19.17 16.31 0.41
CA ALA A 542 18.66 16.15 -0.95
C ALA A 542 19.40 15.02 -1.69
N LYS A 543 18.62 14.15 -2.35
CA LYS A 543 19.13 13.11 -3.25
C LYS A 543 18.91 13.53 -4.70
N ALA A 544 19.85 13.16 -5.57
CA ALA A 544 19.70 13.29 -7.02
C ALA A 544 19.08 12.01 -7.58
N ALA A 545 18.16 12.17 -8.54
CA ALA A 545 17.67 11.11 -9.40
C ALA A 545 18.20 11.34 -10.82
N SER A 546 18.84 10.34 -11.41
CA SER A 546 19.37 10.39 -12.78
C SER A 546 18.74 9.32 -13.66
N TYR A 547 18.49 9.67 -14.92
CA TYR A 547 17.90 8.81 -15.95
C TYR A 547 18.80 8.79 -17.17
N VAL A 548 19.23 7.60 -17.60
CA VAL A 548 20.16 7.40 -18.72
C VAL A 548 19.53 6.47 -19.74
N GLU A 549 19.60 6.83 -21.02
CA GLU A 549 19.33 5.91 -22.13
C GLU A 549 20.65 5.50 -22.79
N LEU A 550 20.95 4.19 -22.80
CA LEU A 550 22.12 3.60 -23.44
C LEU A 550 21.76 2.89 -24.74
N VAL A 551 22.67 2.93 -25.70
CA VAL A 551 22.54 2.30 -27.03
C VAL A 551 23.85 1.65 -27.45
N PRO A 552 23.84 0.70 -28.40
CA PRO A 552 25.07 0.10 -28.93
C PRO A 552 26.01 1.18 -29.50
N ALA A 553 27.29 1.14 -29.16
CA ALA A 553 28.26 2.14 -29.60
C ALA A 553 28.38 2.23 -31.15
N GLY A 554 28.30 1.07 -31.81
CA GLY A 554 28.35 0.96 -33.28
C GLY A 554 27.10 1.44 -34.02
N ASP A 555 25.98 1.68 -33.32
CA ASP A 555 24.75 2.18 -33.93
C ASP A 555 23.99 3.13 -32.99
N ARG A 556 24.42 4.39 -32.99
CA ARG A 556 23.77 5.46 -32.21
C ARG A 556 22.31 5.70 -32.58
N LYS A 557 21.85 5.25 -33.75
CA LYS A 557 20.45 5.36 -34.21
C LYS A 557 19.66 4.05 -34.05
N SER A 558 20.23 3.06 -33.36
CA SER A 558 19.58 1.77 -33.14
C SER A 558 18.21 1.95 -32.50
N SER A 559 17.23 1.17 -32.98
CA SER A 559 15.94 1.03 -32.31
C SER A 559 16.06 0.33 -30.95
N GLN A 560 17.17 -0.36 -30.71
CA GLN A 560 17.49 -0.99 -29.44
C GLN A 560 18.11 0.04 -28.49
N SER A 561 17.45 0.28 -27.36
CA SER A 561 17.96 1.12 -26.28
C SER A 561 17.56 0.57 -24.92
N TRP A 562 18.32 0.95 -23.89
CA TRP A 562 18.08 0.53 -22.51
C TRP A 562 18.08 1.74 -21.61
N TRP A 563 17.00 1.89 -20.86
CA TRP A 563 16.87 2.94 -19.87
C TRP A 563 17.36 2.44 -18.51
N GLY A 564 18.01 3.34 -17.78
CA GLY A 564 18.48 3.09 -16.43
C GLY A 564 18.15 4.25 -15.51
N VAL A 565 17.91 3.91 -14.25
CA VAL A 565 17.51 4.85 -13.19
C VAL A 565 18.47 4.70 -12.02
N GLY A 566 19.00 5.81 -11.55
CA GLY A 566 19.90 5.88 -10.40
C GLY A 566 19.43 6.94 -9.42
N VAL A 567 19.58 6.67 -8.13
CA VAL A 567 19.36 7.65 -7.06
C VAL A 567 20.52 7.55 -6.09
N ASP A 568 21.13 8.68 -5.76
CA ASP A 568 22.20 8.77 -4.78
C ASP A 568 22.24 10.18 -4.15
N SER A 569 22.89 10.32 -3.01
CA SER A 569 23.22 11.63 -2.42
C SER A 569 24.28 12.37 -3.23
N ASP A 570 25.14 11.63 -3.95
CA ASP A 570 26.11 12.19 -4.88
C ASP A 570 25.53 12.20 -6.30
N ILE A 571 25.56 13.35 -6.98
CA ILE A 571 25.12 13.50 -8.37
C ILE A 571 25.89 12.54 -9.30
N ALA A 572 27.21 12.41 -9.11
CA ALA A 572 28.01 11.46 -9.89
C ALA A 572 27.60 10.03 -9.56
N GLY A 573 27.40 9.71 -8.28
CA GLY A 573 26.91 8.40 -7.83
C GLY A 573 25.56 8.03 -8.46
N SER A 574 24.63 8.98 -8.53
CA SER A 574 23.31 8.81 -9.15
C SER A 574 23.44 8.48 -10.63
N GLY A 575 24.25 9.24 -11.38
CA GLY A 575 24.50 9.00 -12.79
C GLY A 575 25.17 7.65 -13.07
N LEU A 576 26.19 7.26 -12.27
CA LEU A 576 26.87 5.97 -12.40
C LEU A 576 25.92 4.79 -12.13
N ARG A 577 25.05 4.90 -11.13
CA ARG A 577 24.01 3.90 -10.85
C ARG A 577 23.01 3.79 -11.99
N ALA A 578 22.60 4.91 -12.60
CA ALA A 578 21.71 4.92 -13.75
C ALA A 578 22.35 4.22 -14.97
N VAL A 579 23.65 4.44 -15.22
CA VAL A 579 24.39 3.70 -16.25
C VAL A 579 24.37 2.20 -15.97
N LEU A 580 24.73 1.76 -14.76
CA LEU A 580 24.73 0.33 -14.42
C LEU A 580 23.34 -0.30 -14.46
N SER A 581 22.30 0.44 -14.08
CA SER A 581 20.90 0.03 -14.24
C SER A 581 20.57 -0.30 -15.70
N ALA A 582 20.88 0.61 -16.63
CA ALA A 582 20.70 0.38 -18.07
C ALA A 582 21.55 -0.79 -18.61
N VAL A 583 22.80 -0.89 -18.16
CA VAL A 583 23.72 -1.98 -18.58
C VAL A 583 23.19 -3.34 -18.13
N ASN A 584 22.66 -3.45 -16.92
CA ASN A 584 22.07 -4.71 -16.43
C ASN A 584 20.93 -5.19 -17.32
N SER A 585 20.08 -4.27 -17.81
CA SER A 585 19.05 -4.58 -18.79
C SER A 585 19.62 -4.96 -20.17
N ALA A 586 20.77 -4.40 -20.55
CA ALA A 586 21.43 -4.68 -21.82
C ALA A 586 22.13 -6.03 -21.88
N ILE A 587 22.78 -6.46 -20.79
CA ILE A 587 23.59 -7.69 -20.77
C ILE A 587 22.75 -8.97 -20.62
N GLY A 588 21.56 -8.90 -20.01
CA GLY A 588 20.73 -10.08 -19.73
C GLY A 588 21.53 -11.21 -19.05
N ASP A 589 21.44 -12.42 -19.59
CA ASP A 589 22.14 -13.62 -19.09
C ASP A 589 23.50 -13.87 -19.76
N ARG A 590 24.05 -12.89 -20.48
CA ARG A 590 25.35 -13.02 -21.16
C ARG A 590 26.48 -13.37 -20.17
N VAL A 591 27.30 -14.35 -20.50
CA VAL A 591 28.53 -14.65 -19.74
C VAL A 591 29.51 -13.49 -19.87
N LEU A 592 29.95 -12.94 -18.74
CA LEU A 592 30.89 -11.82 -18.69
C LEU A 592 32.34 -12.33 -18.66
N PRO A 593 33.30 -11.59 -19.22
CA PRO A 593 34.70 -11.99 -19.21
C PRO A 593 35.26 -12.19 -17.78
N GLU A 594 36.21 -13.11 -17.66
CA GLU A 594 37.02 -13.27 -16.46
C GLU A 594 38.10 -12.17 -16.41
N LEU A 595 38.18 -11.45 -15.29
CA LEU A 595 39.20 -10.41 -15.11
C LEU A 595 40.56 -11.02 -14.80
N LYS A 596 41.59 -10.58 -15.52
CA LYS A 596 42.99 -10.95 -15.30
C LYS A 596 43.79 -9.76 -14.83
N LEU A 597 44.64 -9.96 -13.83
CA LEU A 597 45.68 -9.01 -13.43
C LEU A 597 46.88 -9.18 -14.37
N SER A 598 47.41 -8.07 -14.89
CA SER A 598 48.64 -8.07 -15.68
C SER A 598 49.79 -7.63 -14.78
N VAL A 599 50.79 -8.49 -14.61
CA VAL A 599 51.88 -8.31 -13.64
C VAL A 599 53.24 -8.49 -14.34
N GLY A 600 54.12 -7.48 -14.31
CA GLY A 600 55.38 -7.46 -15.07
C GLY A 600 55.77 -6.08 -15.64
N PHE A 601 56.72 -6.05 -16.59
CA PHE A 601 57.35 -4.82 -17.11
C PHE A 601 56.37 -3.88 -17.88
N ASN A 602 55.21 -4.38 -18.30
CA ASN A 602 54.11 -3.63 -18.93
C ASN A 602 52.79 -3.73 -18.12
N ALA A 603 52.88 -3.93 -16.81
CA ALA A 603 51.72 -4.15 -15.95
C ALA A 603 50.88 -2.90 -15.73
N ARG A 604 49.55 -3.06 -15.81
CA ARG A 604 48.57 -2.08 -15.29
C ARG A 604 48.21 -2.35 -13.83
N SER A 605 48.68 -3.46 -13.26
CA SER A 605 48.36 -3.90 -11.89
C SER A 605 49.58 -3.91 -10.98
N GLY A 606 49.50 -3.21 -9.86
CA GLY A 606 50.57 -3.09 -8.87
C GLY A 606 50.29 -3.85 -7.57
N GLN A 607 51.12 -3.60 -6.55
CA GLN A 607 50.98 -4.19 -5.21
C GLN A 607 49.59 -3.98 -4.61
N ALA A 608 49.02 -2.78 -4.79
CA ALA A 608 47.70 -2.44 -4.27
C ALA A 608 46.58 -3.27 -4.92
N ASP A 609 46.68 -3.59 -6.20
CA ASP A 609 45.65 -4.37 -6.91
C ASP A 609 45.65 -5.84 -6.45
N VAL A 610 46.83 -6.41 -6.20
CA VAL A 610 46.97 -7.74 -5.59
C VAL A 610 46.46 -7.75 -4.16
N ALA A 611 46.73 -6.70 -3.37
CA ALA A 611 46.20 -6.59 -2.02
C ALA A 611 44.67 -6.49 -2.02
N THR A 612 44.09 -5.69 -2.92
CA THR A 612 42.64 -5.56 -3.09
C THR A 612 42.00 -6.88 -3.53
N ALA A 613 42.68 -7.66 -4.37
CA ALA A 613 42.22 -9.00 -4.72
C ALA A 613 42.04 -9.89 -3.47
N ILE A 614 43.04 -9.88 -2.57
CA ILE A 614 43.04 -10.68 -1.33
C ILE A 614 42.03 -10.16 -0.31
N VAL A 615 41.87 -8.84 -0.16
CA VAL A 615 40.84 -8.24 0.70
C VAL A 615 39.44 -8.62 0.19
N ASN A 616 39.20 -8.53 -1.13
CA ASN A 616 37.90 -8.81 -1.71
C ASN A 616 37.54 -10.31 -1.69
N SER A 617 38.52 -11.21 -1.84
CA SER A 617 38.26 -12.66 -1.88
C SER A 617 38.32 -13.34 -0.52
N LEU A 618 39.19 -12.89 0.39
CA LEU A 618 39.45 -13.54 1.69
C LEU A 618 39.15 -12.65 2.90
N GLY A 619 38.80 -11.37 2.71
CA GLY A 619 38.62 -10.41 3.81
C GLY A 619 39.93 -10.01 4.52
N LEU A 620 41.09 -10.35 3.96
CA LEU A 620 42.39 -10.19 4.60
C LEU A 620 43.06 -8.85 4.22
N GLU A 621 43.08 -7.89 5.14
CA GLU A 621 43.86 -6.65 5.04
C GLU A 621 45.35 -6.88 5.32
N LEU A 622 46.10 -7.24 4.29
CA LEU A 622 47.53 -7.52 4.41
C LEU A 622 48.32 -6.26 4.83
N PRO A 623 49.23 -6.33 5.84
CA PRO A 623 50.15 -5.25 6.17
C PRO A 623 51.06 -4.87 4.99
N ARG A 624 51.51 -3.62 4.90
CA ARG A 624 52.28 -3.12 3.73
C ARG A 624 53.48 -4.00 3.37
N ARG A 625 54.25 -4.47 4.35
CA ARG A 625 55.39 -5.36 4.10
C ARG A 625 54.96 -6.75 3.63
N PHE A 626 53.82 -7.23 4.13
CA PHE A 626 53.28 -8.50 3.70
C PHE A 626 52.73 -8.43 2.27
N GLN A 627 52.07 -7.32 1.91
CA GLN A 627 51.66 -7.03 0.53
C GLN A 627 52.86 -7.04 -0.42
N SER A 628 53.97 -6.37 -0.07
CA SER A 628 55.19 -6.39 -0.91
C SER A 628 55.76 -7.80 -1.05
N SER A 629 55.84 -8.56 0.06
CA SER A 629 56.33 -9.95 0.04
C SER A 629 55.46 -10.86 -0.83
N PHE A 630 54.13 -10.75 -0.74
CA PHE A 630 53.24 -11.55 -1.56
C PHE A 630 53.20 -11.09 -3.02
N PHE A 631 53.34 -9.80 -3.28
CA PHE A 631 53.44 -9.28 -4.65
C PHE A 631 54.64 -9.88 -5.39
N GLU A 632 55.78 -10.09 -4.73
CA GLU A 632 56.92 -10.82 -5.32
C GLU A 632 56.58 -12.28 -5.67
N VAL A 633 55.79 -12.96 -4.84
CA VAL A 633 55.30 -14.32 -5.11
C VAL A 633 54.38 -14.33 -6.34
N VAL A 634 53.44 -13.39 -6.43
CA VAL A 634 52.55 -13.22 -7.58
C VAL A 634 53.34 -12.89 -8.84
N GLN A 635 54.33 -12.00 -8.77
CA GLN A 635 55.22 -11.68 -9.89
C GLN A 635 55.96 -12.91 -10.41
N ARG A 636 56.42 -13.78 -9.50
CA ARG A 636 57.11 -15.01 -9.89
C ARG A 636 56.16 -15.97 -10.60
N GLN A 637 54.97 -16.20 -10.04
CA GLN A 637 53.97 -17.08 -10.62
C GLN A 637 53.45 -16.56 -11.97
N ALA A 638 53.24 -15.24 -12.09
CA ALA A 638 52.75 -14.62 -13.32
C ALA A 638 53.79 -14.69 -14.45
N ARG A 639 55.10 -14.60 -14.16
CA ARG A 639 56.14 -14.80 -15.17
C ARG A 639 56.07 -16.18 -15.81
N ASP A 640 55.80 -17.21 -15.01
CA ASP A 640 55.66 -18.59 -15.48
C ASP A 640 54.38 -18.79 -16.32
N ALA A 641 53.41 -17.87 -16.21
CA ALA A 641 52.11 -17.90 -16.90
C ALA A 641 51.92 -16.82 -17.99
N GLY A 642 53.01 -16.24 -18.51
CA GLY A 642 52.95 -15.26 -19.61
C GLY A 642 52.58 -13.83 -19.20
N GLY A 643 52.78 -13.46 -17.94
CA GLY A 643 52.61 -12.11 -17.41
C GLY A 643 51.20 -11.76 -16.95
N GLN A 644 50.28 -12.73 -16.91
CA GLN A 644 48.91 -12.55 -16.41
C GLN A 644 48.54 -13.61 -15.38
N ILE A 645 47.68 -13.23 -14.43
CA ILE A 645 47.13 -14.14 -13.42
C ILE A 645 45.67 -13.75 -13.14
N SER A 646 44.76 -14.73 -13.04
CA SER A 646 43.38 -14.44 -12.67
C SER A 646 43.27 -14.11 -11.18
N TYR A 647 42.22 -13.41 -10.78
CA TYR A 647 41.96 -13.09 -9.37
C TYR A 647 41.77 -14.36 -8.52
N GLU A 648 41.13 -15.39 -9.08
CA GLU A 648 40.99 -16.70 -8.45
C GLU A 648 42.36 -17.36 -8.24
N ALA A 649 43.21 -17.39 -9.27
CA ALA A 649 44.56 -17.93 -9.17
C ALA A 649 45.45 -17.16 -8.18
N VAL A 650 45.26 -15.84 -8.01
CA VAL A 650 45.94 -15.06 -6.94
C VAL A 650 45.49 -15.51 -5.56
N THR A 651 44.19 -15.77 -5.39
CA THR A 651 43.61 -16.22 -4.12
C THR A 651 44.11 -17.63 -3.76
N GLU A 652 44.07 -18.56 -4.71
CA GLU A 652 44.60 -19.92 -4.54
C GLU A 652 46.11 -19.89 -4.26
N LEU A 653 46.86 -19.03 -4.96
CA LEU A 653 48.29 -18.86 -4.72
C LEU A 653 48.56 -18.37 -3.31
N PHE A 654 47.76 -17.43 -2.78
CA PHE A 654 47.88 -16.96 -1.39
C PHE A 654 47.63 -18.08 -0.40
N GLN A 655 46.50 -18.79 -0.54
CA GLN A 655 46.12 -19.90 0.33
C GLN A 655 47.19 -21.00 0.34
N LYS A 656 47.69 -21.38 -0.84
CA LYS A 656 48.76 -22.37 -1.00
C LYS A 656 50.09 -21.91 -0.42
N THR A 657 50.47 -20.65 -0.65
CA THR A 657 51.77 -20.11 -0.21
C THR A 657 51.85 -19.98 1.32
N TYR A 658 50.75 -19.58 1.96
CA TYR A 658 50.72 -19.29 3.38
C TYR A 658 49.99 -20.34 4.23
N GLY A 659 49.44 -21.39 3.60
CA GLY A 659 48.67 -22.43 4.27
C GLY A 659 47.36 -21.91 4.89
N PHE A 660 46.80 -20.84 4.33
CA PHE A 660 45.57 -20.22 4.82
C PHE A 660 44.36 -21.07 4.41
N ASN A 661 43.59 -21.57 5.36
CA ASN A 661 42.45 -22.50 5.18
C ASN A 661 42.78 -23.82 4.45
N ALA A 662 44.04 -24.27 4.49
CA ALA A 662 44.42 -25.54 3.88
C ALA A 662 44.07 -26.73 4.81
N GLU A 663 42.97 -27.42 4.54
CA GLU A 663 42.65 -28.69 5.21
C GLU A 663 43.66 -29.78 4.82
N GLY A 664 44.32 -30.40 5.79
CA GLY A 664 45.15 -31.59 5.57
C GLY A 664 46.64 -31.38 5.28
N ALA A 665 47.18 -30.16 5.38
CA ALA A 665 48.63 -29.96 5.31
C ALA A 665 49.33 -30.50 6.58
N SER A 666 50.31 -31.40 6.42
CA SER A 666 51.15 -31.89 7.52
C SER A 666 52.08 -30.77 8.01
N ALA A 667 51.58 -29.94 8.93
CA ALA A 667 52.39 -28.92 9.58
C ALA A 667 53.46 -29.57 10.47
N LYS A 668 54.71 -29.08 10.39
CA LYS A 668 55.80 -29.51 11.27
C LYS A 668 55.53 -29.15 12.73
N ILE A 669 54.79 -28.08 12.98
CA ILE A 669 54.38 -27.61 14.30
C ILE A 669 52.91 -27.20 14.23
N ALA A 670 52.03 -27.85 14.99
CA ALA A 670 50.61 -27.49 15.06
C ALA A 670 50.14 -27.35 16.52
N LEU A 671 49.14 -26.51 16.77
CA LEU A 671 48.52 -26.37 18.09
C LEU A 671 47.29 -27.28 18.19
N LYS A 672 47.18 -28.06 19.27
CA LYS A 672 45.94 -28.79 19.60
C LYS A 672 45.07 -28.04 20.60
N SER A 673 45.68 -27.56 21.67
CA SER A 673 44.98 -26.84 22.72
C SER A 673 45.94 -25.93 23.45
N HIS A 674 45.44 -24.82 24.01
CA HIS A 674 46.24 -23.94 24.83
C HIS A 674 45.43 -23.39 26.01
N LYS A 675 46.16 -23.06 27.08
CA LYS A 675 45.66 -22.30 28.22
C LYS A 675 46.63 -21.16 28.49
N LEU A 676 46.09 -19.94 28.58
CA LEU A 676 46.86 -18.76 28.93
C LEU A 676 46.52 -18.33 30.36
N LYS A 677 47.53 -18.24 31.22
CA LYS A 677 47.38 -17.79 32.61
C LYS A 677 48.09 -16.44 32.80
N GLN A 678 47.41 -15.48 33.41
CA GLN A 678 48.02 -14.23 33.81
C GLN A 678 48.83 -14.41 35.10
N LEU A 679 50.08 -13.95 35.09
CA LEU A 679 50.99 -13.94 36.23
C LEU A 679 51.11 -12.50 36.80
N SER A 680 51.77 -12.35 37.93
CA SER A 680 52.13 -11.04 38.50
C SER A 680 53.00 -10.23 37.51
N GLU A 681 52.94 -8.90 37.59
CA GLU A 681 53.72 -7.96 36.76
C GLU A 681 53.38 -7.96 35.26
N GLY A 682 52.16 -8.37 34.88
CA GLY A 682 51.72 -8.32 33.47
C GLY A 682 52.30 -9.42 32.58
N ARG A 683 53.02 -10.39 33.15
CA ARG A 683 53.51 -11.58 32.43
C ARG A 683 52.37 -12.57 32.17
N ARG A 684 52.48 -13.31 31.08
CA ARG A 684 51.55 -14.38 30.69
C ARG A 684 52.30 -15.69 30.55
N GLN A 685 51.72 -16.76 31.07
CA GLN A 685 52.21 -18.13 30.91
C GLN A 685 51.27 -18.88 29.96
N LEU A 686 51.83 -19.39 28.87
CA LEU A 686 51.16 -20.30 27.96
C LEU A 686 51.49 -21.73 28.37
N THR A 687 50.47 -22.55 28.57
CA THR A 687 50.59 -24.01 28.56
C THR A 687 49.86 -24.52 27.32
N GLY A 688 50.58 -25.09 26.37
CA GLY A 688 49.98 -25.59 25.13
C GLY A 688 50.35 -27.04 24.85
N GLU A 689 49.40 -27.77 24.28
CA GLU A 689 49.62 -29.07 23.65
C GLU A 689 49.87 -28.84 22.16
N PHE A 690 51.09 -29.11 21.70
CA PHE A 690 51.52 -28.92 20.32
C PHE A 690 51.86 -30.27 19.69
N LEU A 691 51.66 -30.40 18.38
CA LEU A 691 52.17 -31.51 17.58
C LEU A 691 53.45 -31.05 16.89
N PHE A 692 54.57 -31.71 17.18
CA PHE A 692 55.83 -31.52 16.46
C PHE A 692 56.03 -32.73 15.55
N SER A 693 55.92 -32.54 14.24
CA SER A 693 55.98 -33.60 13.23
C SER A 693 55.04 -34.77 13.53
N GLY A 694 53.85 -34.48 14.07
CA GLY A 694 52.84 -35.46 14.46
C GLY A 694 52.96 -35.99 15.89
N GLU A 695 54.02 -35.69 16.63
CA GLU A 695 54.18 -36.10 18.02
C GLU A 695 53.62 -35.07 19.01
N PRO A 696 52.69 -35.43 19.90
CA PRO A 696 52.14 -34.50 20.90
C PRO A 696 53.17 -34.18 21.98
N ARG A 697 53.37 -32.90 22.25
CA ARG A 697 54.24 -32.36 23.30
C ARG A 697 53.52 -31.25 24.06
N THR A 698 53.50 -31.35 25.37
CA THR A 698 53.05 -30.26 26.25
C THR A 698 54.25 -29.39 26.59
N ILE A 699 54.19 -28.12 26.21
CA ILE A 699 55.25 -27.13 26.46
C ILE A 699 54.68 -25.91 27.16
N ILE A 700 55.52 -25.31 27.99
CA ILE A 700 55.19 -24.13 28.77
C ILE A 700 56.18 -23.03 28.40
N GLY A 701 55.66 -21.83 28.15
CA GLY A 701 56.46 -20.64 27.90
C GLY A 701 55.88 -19.44 28.61
N GLU A 702 56.76 -18.54 29.05
CA GLU A 702 56.37 -17.32 29.74
C GLU A 702 56.88 -16.10 28.98
N GLY A 703 56.00 -15.13 28.77
CA GLY A 703 56.32 -13.89 28.07
C GLY A 703 55.55 -12.70 28.63
N ASN A 704 55.74 -11.54 28.03
CA ASN A 704 54.96 -10.32 28.32
C ASN A 704 53.60 -10.27 27.57
N GLY A 705 53.28 -11.30 26.78
CA GLY A 705 52.03 -11.42 26.03
C GLY A 705 51.87 -12.82 25.43
N PRO A 706 50.74 -13.09 24.74
CA PRO A 706 50.49 -14.42 24.17
C PRO A 706 51.57 -14.84 23.16
N LEU A 707 51.91 -13.97 22.21
CA LEU A 707 52.88 -14.29 21.16
C LEU A 707 54.30 -14.54 21.72
N SER A 708 54.77 -13.71 22.66
CA SER A 708 56.08 -13.92 23.29
C SER A 708 56.12 -15.17 24.18
N SER A 709 55.00 -15.53 24.82
CA SER A 709 54.90 -16.77 25.59
C SER A 709 54.92 -18.02 24.69
N VAL A 710 54.33 -17.97 23.49
CA VAL A 710 54.47 -19.04 22.48
C VAL A 710 55.92 -19.15 22.01
N LEU A 711 56.57 -18.04 21.66
CA LEU A 711 57.97 -18.07 21.23
C LEU A 711 58.88 -18.68 22.30
N ALA A 712 58.70 -18.28 23.56
CA ALA A 712 59.44 -18.86 24.68
C ALA A 712 59.18 -20.38 24.80
N ALA A 713 57.93 -20.82 24.61
CA ALA A 713 57.59 -22.24 24.60
C ALA A 713 58.30 -22.97 23.44
N LEU A 714 58.26 -22.41 22.23
CA LEU A 714 58.90 -23.00 21.04
C LEU A 714 60.43 -23.07 21.17
N HIS A 715 61.08 -22.07 21.77
CA HIS A 715 62.54 -22.07 22.01
C HIS A 715 63.01 -23.26 22.87
N THR A 716 62.12 -23.82 23.71
CA THR A 716 62.43 -25.05 24.45
C THR A 716 62.62 -26.26 23.52
N GLN A 717 61.98 -26.25 22.36
CA GLN A 717 61.92 -27.39 21.42
C GLN A 717 62.79 -27.22 20.17
N ILE A 718 63.34 -26.04 19.92
CA ILE A 718 64.09 -25.74 18.68
C ILE A 718 65.53 -25.34 18.97
N GLU A 719 66.41 -25.57 18.01
CA GLU A 719 67.75 -24.96 17.97
C GLU A 719 67.66 -23.55 17.40
N GLY A 720 68.48 -22.61 17.85
CA GLY A 720 68.41 -21.21 17.43
C GLY A 720 67.30 -20.39 18.12
N THR A 721 67.07 -19.17 17.62
CA THR A 721 66.14 -18.20 18.20
C THR A 721 65.14 -17.70 17.16
N LEU A 722 63.84 -17.74 17.52
CA LEU A 722 62.76 -17.08 16.79
C LEU A 722 62.42 -15.72 17.43
N ALA A 723 62.31 -14.67 16.61
CA ALA A 723 61.88 -13.34 17.02
C ALA A 723 60.76 -12.83 16.10
N ILE A 724 59.79 -12.10 16.66
CA ILE A 724 58.76 -11.40 15.87
C ILE A 724 59.36 -10.09 15.36
N ARG A 725 59.32 -9.92 14.04
CA ARG A 725 59.74 -8.69 13.36
C ARG A 725 58.58 -7.72 13.19
N GLU A 726 57.40 -8.25 12.89
CA GLU A 726 56.19 -7.48 12.67
C GLU A 726 54.98 -8.30 13.11
N TYR A 727 54.02 -7.63 13.74
CA TYR A 727 52.72 -8.18 14.10
C TYR A 727 51.64 -7.16 13.75
N SER A 728 50.55 -7.61 13.13
CA SER A 728 49.37 -6.82 12.86
C SER A 728 48.13 -7.68 13.03
N GLU A 729 47.02 -7.07 13.43
CA GLU A 729 45.73 -7.74 13.57
C GLU A 729 44.60 -6.83 13.09
N HIS A 730 43.55 -7.41 12.53
CA HIS A 730 42.30 -6.71 12.19
C HIS A 730 41.10 -7.66 12.28
N SER A 731 39.89 -7.09 12.35
CA SER A 731 38.63 -7.83 12.39
C SER A 731 38.10 -8.12 10.98
N ILE A 732 37.56 -9.31 10.77
CA ILE A 732 36.82 -9.69 9.55
C ILE A 732 35.36 -9.93 9.90
N GLY A 733 34.45 -9.32 9.14
CA GLY A 733 33.00 -9.41 9.33
C GLY A 733 32.40 -8.27 10.14
N GLU A 734 31.08 -8.29 10.31
CA GLU A 734 30.31 -7.31 11.09
C GLU A 734 29.32 -8.06 12.01
N GLY A 735 28.99 -7.48 13.18
CA GLY A 735 28.02 -8.06 14.10
C GLY A 735 28.59 -9.13 15.04
N ALA A 736 27.79 -10.16 15.35
CA ALA A 736 28.14 -11.18 16.35
C ALA A 736 29.07 -12.29 15.85
N GLU A 737 29.35 -12.35 14.55
CA GLU A 737 30.18 -13.39 13.91
C GLU A 737 31.58 -12.89 13.49
N VAL A 738 32.07 -11.82 14.13
CA VAL A 738 33.39 -11.24 13.83
C VAL A 738 34.51 -12.21 14.22
N VAL A 739 35.47 -12.42 13.31
CA VAL A 739 36.70 -13.18 13.55
C VAL A 739 37.92 -12.28 13.50
N ALA A 740 38.98 -12.65 14.21
CA ALA A 740 40.25 -11.91 14.23
C ALA A 740 41.24 -12.50 13.22
N ALA A 741 41.78 -11.68 12.33
CA ALA A 741 42.89 -12.04 11.44
C ALA A 741 44.20 -11.51 11.99
N SER A 742 45.19 -12.39 12.15
CA SER A 742 46.52 -12.06 12.67
C SER A 742 47.60 -12.30 11.61
N TYR A 743 48.55 -11.38 11.53
CA TYR A 743 49.71 -11.44 10.65
C TYR A 743 51.01 -11.35 11.44
N VAL A 744 51.94 -12.29 11.25
CA VAL A 744 53.21 -12.32 11.97
C VAL A 744 54.37 -12.55 11.01
N GLU A 745 55.36 -11.65 11.01
CA GLU A 745 56.66 -11.91 10.40
C GLU A 745 57.64 -12.44 11.46
N LEU A 746 58.13 -13.67 11.28
CA LEU A 746 59.15 -14.26 12.14
C LEU A 746 60.53 -14.19 11.50
N VAL A 747 61.54 -13.95 12.33
CA VAL A 747 62.97 -14.11 12.02
C VAL A 747 63.50 -15.31 12.76
N TYR A 748 64.17 -16.22 12.05
CA TYR A 748 64.87 -17.36 12.63
C TYR A 748 66.39 -17.17 12.48
N GLU A 749 67.10 -17.27 13.60
CA GLU A 749 68.55 -17.16 13.68
C GLU A 749 69.15 -18.41 14.31
N LEU A 750 70.00 -19.10 13.54
CA LEU A 750 70.79 -20.24 13.99
C LEU A 750 72.28 -19.89 13.83
N ALA A 751 73.08 -20.14 14.87
CA ALA A 751 74.50 -19.82 14.86
C ALA A 751 75.21 -20.50 13.68
N GLY A 752 75.83 -19.70 12.80
CA GLY A 752 76.51 -20.19 11.59
C GLY A 752 75.62 -20.33 10.34
N ALA A 753 74.32 -20.05 10.41
CA ALA A 753 73.41 -20.07 9.26
C ALA A 753 72.94 -18.66 8.86
N LYS A 754 72.43 -18.52 7.62
CA LYS A 754 71.82 -17.28 7.13
C LYS A 754 70.48 -17.05 7.83
N LYS A 755 70.22 -15.81 8.28
CA LYS A 755 68.93 -15.42 8.86
C LYS A 755 67.80 -15.69 7.86
N GLN A 756 66.73 -16.33 8.32
CA GLN A 756 65.54 -16.61 7.53
C GLN A 756 64.36 -15.78 8.05
N THR A 757 63.48 -15.34 7.15
CA THR A 757 62.25 -14.62 7.50
C THR A 757 61.05 -15.23 6.79
N ALA A 758 59.93 -15.35 7.49
CA ALA A 758 58.68 -15.82 6.91
C ALA A 758 57.49 -15.09 7.55
N TRP A 759 56.52 -14.74 6.72
CA TRP A 759 55.22 -14.22 7.17
C TRP A 759 54.36 -15.31 7.81
N GLY A 760 53.19 -15.01 8.32
CA GLY A 760 52.34 -15.87 9.16
C GLY A 760 50.94 -15.31 9.05
N VAL A 761 49.93 -16.10 8.72
CA VAL A 761 48.54 -15.62 8.68
C VAL A 761 47.60 -16.70 9.22
N ALA A 762 46.66 -16.28 10.06
CA ALA A 762 45.59 -17.12 10.59
C ALA A 762 44.37 -16.27 10.95
N THR A 763 43.21 -16.91 10.95
CA THR A 763 41.94 -16.34 11.42
C THR A 763 41.35 -17.24 12.50
N ASP A 764 40.81 -16.65 13.56
CA ASP A 764 40.12 -17.38 14.63
C ASP A 764 39.11 -16.46 15.34
N ALA A 765 38.06 -17.02 15.92
CA ALA A 765 37.14 -16.27 16.78
C ALA A 765 37.82 -15.83 18.09
N ASP A 766 38.81 -16.59 18.56
CA ASP A 766 39.68 -16.19 19.67
C ASP A 766 40.90 -15.42 19.14
N ILE A 767 40.97 -14.13 19.46
CA ILE A 767 42.08 -13.23 19.10
C ILE A 767 43.44 -13.83 19.48
N THR A 768 43.52 -14.50 20.64
CA THR A 768 44.75 -15.15 21.09
C THR A 768 45.09 -16.33 20.19
N ALA A 769 44.12 -17.21 19.91
CA ALA A 769 44.34 -18.36 19.04
C ALA A 769 44.77 -17.94 17.63
N SER A 770 44.16 -16.88 17.08
CA SER A 770 44.53 -16.27 15.80
C SER A 770 46.01 -15.87 15.79
N GLY A 771 46.47 -15.14 16.82
CA GLY A 771 47.87 -14.74 16.96
C GLY A 771 48.84 -15.93 17.10
N ILE A 772 48.50 -16.93 17.90
CA ILE A 772 49.33 -18.13 18.08
C ILE A 772 49.45 -18.92 16.77
N ASN A 773 48.33 -19.12 16.08
CA ASN A 773 48.29 -19.86 14.81
C ASN A 773 49.06 -19.11 13.71
N ALA A 774 49.04 -17.78 13.70
CA ALA A 774 49.87 -16.98 12.79
C ALA A 774 51.37 -17.17 13.05
N VAL A 775 51.81 -17.22 14.32
CA VAL A 775 53.20 -17.57 14.70
C VAL A 775 53.57 -18.96 14.21
N LEU A 776 52.70 -19.96 14.40
CA LEU A 776 52.95 -21.33 13.93
C LEU A 776 52.98 -21.42 12.41
N SER A 777 52.07 -20.74 11.72
CA SER A 777 52.06 -20.64 10.26
C SER A 777 53.39 -20.09 9.72
N ALA A 778 53.94 -19.06 10.38
CA ALA A 778 55.26 -18.53 10.05
C ALA A 778 56.40 -19.51 10.35
N ALA A 779 56.40 -20.11 11.55
CA ALA A 779 57.45 -21.04 11.96
C ALA A 779 57.54 -22.28 11.06
N ASN A 780 56.40 -22.80 10.58
CA ASN A 780 56.35 -23.92 9.65
C ASN A 780 56.95 -23.62 8.27
N ARG A 781 57.08 -22.34 7.92
CA ARG A 781 57.67 -21.88 6.65
C ARG A 781 59.14 -21.47 6.79
N LEU A 782 59.69 -21.61 8.00
CA LEU A 782 61.11 -21.48 8.28
C LEU A 782 61.71 -22.89 8.40
N ASP A 783 62.99 -23.04 8.08
CA ASP A 783 63.73 -24.31 8.26
C ASP A 783 64.15 -24.49 9.73
N VAL A 784 63.16 -24.46 10.63
CA VAL A 784 63.38 -24.60 12.07
C VAL A 784 63.85 -26.01 12.38
N ILE A 785 64.96 -26.13 13.12
CA ILE A 785 65.54 -27.40 13.53
C ILE A 785 64.99 -27.76 14.91
N LEU A 786 64.33 -28.92 15.01
CA LEU A 786 63.82 -29.43 16.28
C LEU A 786 64.95 -30.10 17.07
N LYS A 787 65.04 -29.81 18.37
CA LYS A 787 65.96 -30.50 19.28
C LYS A 787 65.60 -31.99 19.34
N GLN A 788 66.60 -32.86 19.16
CA GLN A 788 66.43 -34.30 19.39
C GLN A 788 66.23 -34.57 20.88
N ARG A 789 65.35 -35.54 21.20
CA ARG A 789 65.11 -35.97 22.58
C ARG A 789 66.34 -36.71 23.09
N ASN A 790 66.81 -36.38 24.30
CA ASN A 790 67.57 -37.34 25.11
C ASN A 790 66.60 -38.33 25.74
#